data_AF-A0AAV4TVT7-F1
#
_entry.id   AF-A0AAV4TVT7-F1
#
_cell.length_a   1.000
_cell.length_b   1.000
_cell.length_c   1.000
_cell.angle_alpha   90.00
_cell.angle_beta   90.00
_cell.angle_gamma   90.00
#
_symmetry.space_group_name_H-M   'P 1'
#
loop_
_entity.id
_entity.type
_entity.pdbx_description
1 polymer ?
#
loop_
_entity_poly.entity_id
_entity_poly.type
_entity_poly.pdbx_seq_one_letter_code
_entity_poly.pdbx_strand_id
1 'polypeptide(L)'
;MILVKKPTEKKKFFGFPGRVAIVTGAGGGLGREYALLLAERGAAVVVNDLGGTRSGEGKSSAAADAVVQEIKAKGGKAVANYDSVEEGEKIVKTAIDNFGRIDILINNAGILRDKSFTNIKIDDWDLIHKVHLRGSFIITRAAWPYFRKQKYGRVIMTASGAGIYGNFGQSNYSSAKLGVLGLSNTLAIEGKKYNIHCNTIVPIAASRLTQDILPPDIFDQLKPSLVSPVVAWLCHESCEDTGGVFEAAGGWVGKYQWQRSPGKVFIPSNTLTVEAVRDNWSTISDMTDASTPSSLQEQTICLVESLSGDSNQKPKSSKAPVSNPDVFYYNQDKAILYALAVGMSTKEPTALDFLYENSDDFKILPTFGNIAAMDSLFSSNALREQMEKLNADPTRILHGEQYLELFQPLPPSGALKSECRLVDVLDKGSGAVVIIDVDSFNEKNQRVMRTQWTIFLVGAGNFGGKRSSEKSEKVQPPPNRKPDAVVEEKTSVDQAALYRLCGDKNPIHIDPSFALVGGFSQPILHGLCSLGYATRHVLKQYTNYDVKLFKAAAGRFASPILPGQTLRTEMWQEGSRIHFESMCVETGKKVISNAYVDLIGAPKASKGPIVSNSTPTLKSQFIFKTMADQLAEMPDIASKIQAIYEWNILQNGKVAATYTVDLKTGSGKIVEGTINGVKPGCTLTIDDEDMLALVTGKLDPQKAFMSGKLKLKGNIMLTQKLKPLLSARKPPAKAQEKTIPALLCDKIFEKLGEKLKNNPDLATSIRTIYQWNILKNGKHVSTWTLDLKNAPGSVYKGTPKHDKPDCTFILEDELFTKIMDGSADPQKAFMSGKLKITGNVLASQKLQAIWENPEDEPEKMSFAPAKEELQAAMKSDFVFEIFAERLGEEPELAKKIKVVYHWNVLQSGKKASEWTVDLKSGSGSIYRGPPKTGKADVTLTMEDEDVILMMLGKLNPQRAFMTGRLKIKGNIMLTQKLNQLWQEILKSGRAVELPILSAILGDKPFDPLLRSETCFVELGKRISRQPDLVTKLNTVFEWNVTKNGKKQSHWILDLKTDKGMLCRGPAKNDLKPTISITVEDDVFADWILFKISSDQVLSSKTTKIEGNSSLVSKLLDNLKVPSKL
;
A
#
# COMPACT_ATOMS: atom_id res chain seq x y z
N MET A 1 -11.07 -19.33 16.04
CA MET A 1 -9.65 -19.72 16.05
C MET A 1 -9.26 -20.02 17.49
N ILE A 2 -9.19 -21.29 17.84
CA ILE A 2 -8.57 -21.76 19.08
C ILE A 2 -7.08 -21.46 18.94
N LEU A 3 -6.51 -20.71 19.88
CA LEU A 3 -5.07 -20.49 19.96
C LEU A 3 -4.40 -21.83 20.31
N VAL A 4 -3.95 -22.56 19.30
CA VAL A 4 -2.98 -23.64 19.49
C VAL A 4 -1.67 -22.98 19.91
N LYS A 5 -1.34 -23.07 21.20
CA LYS A 5 0.02 -22.78 21.69
C LYS A 5 0.99 -23.67 20.93
N LYS A 6 1.84 -23.10 20.08
CA LYS A 6 3.01 -23.81 19.55
C LYS A 6 3.85 -24.30 20.74
N PRO A 7 4.41 -25.52 20.68
CA PRO A 7 5.37 -25.98 21.68
C PRO A 7 6.55 -25.00 21.72
N THR A 8 6.99 -24.62 22.91
CA THR A 8 8.27 -23.92 23.11
C THR A 8 9.40 -24.84 22.65
N GLU A 9 9.90 -24.62 21.42
CA GLU A 9 11.16 -25.21 20.99
C GLU A 9 12.25 -24.80 21.99
N LYS A 10 12.95 -25.78 22.57
CA LYS A 10 14.18 -25.52 23.32
C LYS A 10 15.13 -24.78 22.39
N LYS A 11 15.52 -23.53 22.74
CA LYS A 11 16.53 -22.77 22.01
C LYS A 11 17.77 -23.65 21.80
N LYS A 12 18.04 -24.03 20.56
CA LYS A 12 19.23 -24.83 20.20
C LYS A 12 20.47 -23.99 20.50
N PHE A 13 21.29 -24.42 21.45
CA PHE A 13 22.53 -23.73 21.80
C PHE A 13 23.61 -24.09 20.78
N PHE A 14 24.16 -23.07 20.09
CA PHE A 14 25.27 -23.24 19.14
C PHE A 14 26.60 -22.96 19.84
N GLY A 15 27.41 -24.00 20.02
CA GLY A 15 28.71 -23.94 20.70
C GLY A 15 29.89 -24.26 19.79
N PHE A 16 31.10 -24.03 20.26
CA PHE A 16 32.36 -24.34 19.57
C PHE A 16 33.26 -25.30 20.38
N PRO A 17 32.71 -26.35 21.03
CA PRO A 17 33.51 -27.23 21.88
C PRO A 17 34.63 -27.88 21.07
N GLY A 18 35.85 -27.80 21.58
CA GLY A 18 37.03 -28.41 20.95
C GLY A 18 37.51 -27.73 19.67
N ARG A 19 36.94 -26.58 19.29
CA ARG A 19 37.41 -25.78 18.15
C ARG A 19 38.49 -24.80 18.59
N VAL A 20 39.49 -24.59 17.74
CA VAL A 20 40.54 -23.59 17.94
C VAL A 20 40.41 -22.45 16.94
N ALA A 21 40.29 -21.22 17.45
CA ALA A 21 40.13 -20.02 16.64
C ALA A 21 41.35 -19.10 16.73
N ILE A 22 41.82 -18.58 15.60
CA ILE A 22 42.73 -17.43 15.55
C ILE A 22 41.92 -16.20 15.16
N VAL A 23 42.02 -15.12 15.95
CA VAL A 23 41.45 -13.83 15.62
C VAL A 23 42.58 -12.80 15.56
N THR A 24 42.82 -12.23 14.38
CA THR A 24 43.86 -11.21 14.18
C THR A 24 43.33 -9.80 14.48
N GLY A 25 44.14 -8.93 15.07
CA GLY A 25 43.70 -7.61 15.51
C GLY A 25 42.63 -7.71 16.62
N ALA A 26 42.81 -8.65 17.54
CA ALA A 26 41.85 -8.99 18.58
C ALA A 26 42.03 -8.22 19.90
N GLY A 27 42.96 -7.27 19.97
CA GLY A 27 43.21 -6.45 21.15
C GLY A 27 42.15 -5.36 21.40
N GLY A 28 41.24 -5.13 20.44
CA GLY A 28 40.15 -4.16 20.59
C GLY A 28 39.07 -4.27 19.50
N GLY A 29 38.01 -3.47 19.61
CA GLY A 29 36.95 -3.35 18.60
C GLY A 29 36.28 -4.67 18.23
N LEU A 30 36.08 -4.89 16.93
CA LEU A 30 35.44 -6.10 16.37
C LEU A 30 36.19 -7.38 16.74
N GLY A 31 37.51 -7.40 16.58
CA GLY A 31 38.34 -8.58 16.87
C GLY A 31 38.23 -9.03 18.32
N ARG A 32 38.19 -8.08 19.27
CA ARG A 32 37.98 -8.40 20.69
C ARG A 32 36.63 -9.07 20.93
N GLU A 33 35.55 -8.54 20.37
CA GLU A 33 34.21 -9.12 20.55
C GLU A 33 34.07 -10.49 19.88
N TYR A 34 34.71 -10.73 18.72
CA TYR A 34 34.77 -12.06 18.12
C TYR A 34 35.47 -13.07 19.04
N ALA A 35 36.63 -12.69 19.60
CA ALA A 35 37.40 -13.53 20.49
C ALA A 35 36.62 -13.89 21.77
N LEU A 36 35.97 -12.89 22.40
CA LEU A 36 35.16 -13.09 23.59
C LEU A 36 33.97 -14.03 23.31
N LEU A 37 33.22 -13.79 22.23
CA LEU A 37 32.03 -14.60 21.92
C LEU A 37 32.38 -16.06 21.57
N LEU A 38 33.45 -16.28 20.82
CA LEU A 38 33.90 -17.63 20.49
C LEU A 38 34.37 -18.39 21.75
N ALA A 39 35.12 -17.71 22.63
CA ALA A 39 35.58 -18.29 23.89
C ALA A 39 34.44 -18.59 24.86
N GLU A 40 33.48 -17.68 25.01
CA GLU A 40 32.25 -17.86 25.80
C GLU A 40 31.48 -19.11 25.34
N ARG A 41 31.52 -19.40 24.03
CA ARG A 41 30.87 -20.57 23.42
C ARG A 41 31.74 -21.82 23.37
N GLY A 42 32.91 -21.82 24.00
CA GLY A 42 33.74 -23.01 24.21
C GLY A 42 34.91 -23.21 23.25
N ALA A 43 35.21 -22.25 22.37
CA ALA A 43 36.42 -22.30 21.56
C ALA A 43 37.67 -21.97 22.40
N ALA A 44 38.81 -22.57 22.05
CA ALA A 44 40.12 -22.07 22.48
C ALA A 44 40.59 -21.00 21.50
N VAL A 45 40.99 -19.82 21.98
CA VAL A 45 41.24 -18.65 21.11
C VAL A 45 42.69 -18.18 21.18
N VAL A 46 43.34 -18.05 20.03
CA VAL A 46 44.57 -17.26 19.89
C VAL A 46 44.18 -15.82 19.60
N VAL A 47 44.48 -14.94 20.57
CA VAL A 47 44.25 -13.50 20.48
C VAL A 47 45.51 -12.88 19.89
N ASN A 48 45.53 -12.65 18.57
CA ASN A 48 46.64 -11.98 17.91
C ASN A 48 46.40 -10.47 17.86
N ASP A 49 47.36 -9.68 18.33
CA ASP A 49 47.37 -8.24 18.15
C ASP A 49 48.81 -7.69 18.21
N LEU A 50 49.19 -6.83 17.25
CA LEU A 50 50.50 -6.18 17.25
C LEU A 50 50.61 -5.11 18.35
N GLY A 51 49.49 -4.53 18.78
CA GLY A 51 49.41 -3.45 19.76
C GLY A 51 49.87 -2.10 19.24
N GLY A 52 49.86 -1.90 17.92
CA GLY A 52 50.18 -0.63 17.26
C GLY A 52 49.00 0.36 17.21
N THR A 53 49.27 1.56 16.73
CA THR A 53 48.27 2.62 16.52
C THR A 53 47.40 2.35 15.27
N ARG A 54 46.32 3.13 15.11
CA ARG A 54 45.47 3.12 13.91
C ARG A 54 46.24 3.41 12.61
N SER A 55 47.34 4.16 12.68
CA SER A 55 48.19 4.47 11.52
C SER A 55 49.24 3.37 11.24
N GLY A 56 49.27 2.30 12.03
CA GLY A 56 50.21 1.18 11.88
C GLY A 56 51.59 1.43 12.51
N GLU A 57 51.67 2.30 13.50
CA GLU A 57 52.93 2.63 14.20
C GLU A 57 53.01 1.96 15.58
N GLY A 58 54.21 1.54 15.99
CA GLY A 58 54.45 0.94 17.32
C GLY A 58 54.06 -0.54 17.45
N LYS A 59 54.46 -1.14 18.57
CA LYS A 59 54.19 -2.53 18.95
C LYS A 59 54.05 -2.63 20.47
N SER A 60 53.05 -3.38 20.95
CA SER A 60 52.82 -3.59 22.39
C SER A 60 52.12 -4.92 22.66
N SER A 61 52.53 -5.64 23.71
CA SER A 61 51.86 -6.89 24.12
C SER A 61 50.53 -6.64 24.84
N ALA A 62 50.38 -5.46 25.47
CA ALA A 62 49.35 -5.19 26.46
C ALA A 62 47.92 -5.37 25.93
N ALA A 63 47.67 -5.05 24.66
CA ALA A 63 46.34 -5.16 24.07
C ALA A 63 45.87 -6.61 23.95
N ALA A 64 46.72 -7.51 23.46
CA ALA A 64 46.40 -8.94 23.38
C ALA A 64 46.31 -9.56 24.79
N ASP A 65 47.24 -9.20 25.68
CA ASP A 65 47.28 -9.71 27.06
C ASP A 65 45.99 -9.39 27.82
N ALA A 66 45.49 -8.15 27.71
CA ALA A 66 44.26 -7.72 28.38
C ALA A 66 43.04 -8.57 27.97
N VAL A 67 42.88 -8.86 26.67
CA VAL A 67 41.76 -9.67 26.17
C VAL A 67 41.90 -11.14 26.56
N VAL A 68 43.12 -11.69 26.59
CA VAL A 68 43.36 -13.04 27.10
C VAL A 68 43.00 -13.15 28.57
N GLN A 69 43.36 -12.17 29.39
CA GLN A 69 42.98 -12.16 30.81
C GLN A 69 41.47 -12.07 30.98
N GLU A 70 40.78 -11.26 30.18
CA GLU A 70 39.32 -11.18 30.19
C GLU A 70 38.66 -12.52 29.83
N ILE A 71 39.15 -13.20 28.79
CA ILE A 71 38.64 -14.53 28.40
C ILE A 71 38.85 -15.54 29.53
N LYS A 72 40.04 -15.58 30.14
CA LYS A 72 40.36 -16.49 31.24
C LYS A 72 39.50 -16.21 32.47
N ALA A 73 39.27 -14.95 32.80
CA ALA A 73 38.40 -14.54 33.90
C ALA A 73 36.95 -15.00 33.71
N LYS A 74 36.49 -15.12 32.45
CA LYS A 74 35.16 -15.66 32.07
C LYS A 74 35.15 -17.19 31.92
N GLY A 75 36.24 -17.89 32.29
CA GLY A 75 36.35 -19.35 32.23
C GLY A 75 36.68 -19.92 30.85
N GLY A 76 37.01 -19.07 29.88
CA GLY A 76 37.42 -19.49 28.54
C GLY A 76 38.91 -19.84 28.43
N LYS A 77 39.31 -20.41 27.29
CA LYS A 77 40.72 -20.76 27.00
C LYS A 77 41.28 -19.79 25.96
N ALA A 78 42.36 -19.09 26.28
CA ALA A 78 43.04 -18.22 25.32
C ALA A 78 44.54 -18.09 25.56
N VAL A 79 45.28 -17.80 24.49
CA VAL A 79 46.71 -17.44 24.48
C VAL A 79 46.93 -16.23 23.59
N ALA A 80 47.87 -15.36 23.97
CA ALA A 80 48.20 -14.17 23.20
C ALA A 80 49.22 -14.49 22.11
N ASN A 81 49.16 -13.75 21.00
CA ASN A 81 50.23 -13.68 20.01
C ASN A 81 50.49 -12.21 19.64
N TYR A 82 51.76 -11.82 19.51
CA TYR A 82 52.18 -10.43 19.34
C TYR A 82 52.83 -10.16 17.98
N ASP A 83 52.75 -11.11 17.05
CA ASP A 83 53.40 -11.01 15.75
C ASP A 83 52.55 -10.18 14.78
N SER A 84 53.22 -9.53 13.83
CA SER A 84 52.54 -8.90 12.69
C SER A 84 51.85 -9.98 11.85
N VAL A 85 50.72 -9.62 11.22
CA VAL A 85 50.04 -10.50 10.27
C VAL A 85 50.90 -10.88 9.06
N GLU A 86 51.98 -10.13 8.82
CA GLU A 86 53.00 -10.46 7.82
C GLU A 86 53.82 -11.71 8.19
N GLU A 87 53.83 -12.10 9.47
CA GLU A 87 54.53 -13.25 10.01
C GLU A 87 53.55 -14.39 10.34
N GLY A 88 52.57 -14.61 9.46
CA GLY A 88 51.43 -15.49 9.74
C GLY A 88 51.76 -16.94 10.12
N GLU A 89 52.93 -17.44 9.74
CA GLU A 89 53.43 -18.75 10.17
C GLU A 89 53.65 -18.82 11.68
N LYS A 90 54.14 -17.74 12.31
CA LYS A 90 54.32 -17.66 13.78
C LYS A 90 52.97 -17.61 14.51
N ILE A 91 52.00 -16.90 13.93
CA ILE A 91 50.64 -16.80 14.46
C ILE A 91 49.97 -18.19 14.44
N VAL A 92 50.04 -18.90 13.31
CA VAL A 92 49.50 -20.27 13.21
C VAL A 92 50.25 -21.22 14.13
N LYS A 93 51.59 -21.12 14.20
CA LYS A 93 52.41 -21.91 15.14
C LYS A 93 51.95 -21.76 16.57
N THR A 94 51.56 -20.55 17.00
CA THR A 94 51.02 -20.32 18.35
C THR A 94 49.77 -21.17 18.63
N ALA A 95 48.85 -21.30 17.66
CA ALA A 95 47.67 -22.18 17.82
C ALA A 95 48.07 -23.66 17.90
N ILE A 96 49.02 -24.09 17.07
CA ILE A 96 49.48 -25.48 17.04
C ILE A 96 50.23 -25.85 18.32
N ASP A 97 51.17 -25.02 18.78
CA ASP A 97 51.95 -25.31 19.99
C ASP A 97 51.07 -25.39 21.25
N ASN A 98 50.04 -24.54 21.35
CA ASN A 98 49.22 -24.44 22.56
C ASN A 98 47.98 -25.34 22.54
N PHE A 99 47.40 -25.60 21.36
CA PHE A 99 46.12 -26.30 21.24
C PHE A 99 46.14 -27.47 20.24
N GLY A 100 47.26 -27.69 19.54
CA GLY A 100 47.46 -28.82 18.63
C GLY A 100 46.73 -28.76 17.30
N ARG A 101 45.91 -27.73 17.06
CA ARG A 101 45.08 -27.58 15.85
C ARG A 101 44.67 -26.13 15.60
N ILE A 102 44.09 -25.90 14.42
CA ILE A 102 43.38 -24.68 14.05
C ILE A 102 42.14 -25.05 13.24
N ASP A 103 41.00 -24.45 13.57
CA ASP A 103 39.69 -24.71 12.96
C ASP A 103 39.07 -23.45 12.34
N ILE A 104 39.28 -22.31 12.98
CA ILE A 104 38.67 -21.03 12.62
C ILE A 104 39.77 -19.98 12.47
N LEU A 105 39.76 -19.21 11.39
CA LEU A 105 40.65 -18.08 11.15
C LEU A 105 39.85 -16.85 10.78
N ILE A 106 39.91 -15.81 11.61
CA ILE A 106 39.24 -14.53 11.36
C ILE A 106 40.31 -13.47 11.05
N ASN A 107 40.46 -13.16 9.76
CA ASN A 107 41.34 -12.10 9.26
C ASN A 107 40.65 -10.74 9.43
N ASN A 108 40.94 -10.07 10.55
CA ASN A 108 40.33 -8.81 11.00
C ASN A 108 41.34 -7.67 11.20
N ALA A 109 42.64 -7.95 11.35
CA ALA A 109 43.65 -6.91 11.56
C ALA A 109 43.61 -5.83 10.47
N GLY A 110 43.81 -4.58 10.87
CA GLY A 110 43.68 -3.46 9.95
C GLY A 110 44.11 -2.12 10.52
N ILE A 111 44.46 -1.21 9.60
CA ILE A 111 44.97 0.14 9.86
C ILE A 111 44.40 1.12 8.81
N LEU A 112 44.56 2.43 9.02
CA LEU A 112 44.12 3.46 8.07
C LEU A 112 45.25 4.45 7.75
N ARG A 113 45.33 4.85 6.47
CA ARG A 113 46.25 5.85 5.92
C ARG A 113 45.50 6.70 4.89
N ASP A 114 44.45 7.39 5.36
CA ASP A 114 43.52 8.11 4.49
C ASP A 114 44.16 9.40 3.96
N LYS A 115 44.20 9.53 2.63
CA LYS A 115 44.70 10.68 1.87
C LYS A 115 43.95 10.76 0.55
N SER A 116 43.72 11.98 0.04
CA SER A 116 43.28 12.15 -1.36
C SER A 116 44.25 11.45 -2.31
N PHE A 117 43.76 10.96 -3.45
CA PHE A 117 44.53 10.07 -4.34
C PHE A 117 45.95 10.58 -4.67
N THR A 118 46.08 11.87 -4.98
CA THR A 118 47.38 12.51 -5.31
C THR A 118 48.34 12.66 -4.13
N ASN A 119 47.85 12.55 -2.89
CA ASN A 119 48.62 12.76 -1.66
C ASN A 119 48.97 11.44 -0.95
N ILE A 120 48.59 10.29 -1.51
CA ILE A 120 48.98 8.98 -1.00
C ILE A 120 50.46 8.76 -1.34
N LYS A 121 51.30 8.57 -0.31
CA LYS A 121 52.69 8.15 -0.53
C LYS A 121 52.75 6.66 -0.84
N ILE A 122 53.81 6.22 -1.50
CA ILE A 122 54.04 4.79 -1.77
C ILE A 122 54.02 3.97 -0.48
N ASP A 123 54.64 4.46 0.60
CA ASP A 123 54.62 3.77 1.89
C ASP A 123 53.20 3.65 2.49
N ASP A 124 52.35 4.67 2.30
CA ASP A 124 50.96 4.62 2.74
C ASP A 124 50.17 3.57 1.95
N TRP A 125 50.45 3.41 0.65
CA TRP A 125 49.86 2.38 -0.20
C TRP A 125 50.33 0.97 0.20
N ASP A 126 51.64 0.80 0.30
CA ASP A 126 52.30 -0.48 0.58
C ASP A 126 51.91 -1.01 1.94
N LEU A 127 51.92 -0.17 2.98
CA LEU A 127 51.60 -0.58 4.33
C LEU A 127 50.15 -1.09 4.44
N ILE A 128 49.20 -0.40 3.79
CA ILE A 128 47.79 -0.82 3.74
C ILE A 128 47.65 -2.18 3.06
N HIS A 129 48.32 -2.41 1.93
CA HIS A 129 48.26 -3.70 1.23
C HIS A 129 48.98 -4.81 2.00
N LYS A 130 50.11 -4.50 2.65
CA LYS A 130 50.88 -5.44 3.48
C LYS A 130 50.05 -5.99 4.64
N VAL A 131 49.36 -5.11 5.38
CA VAL A 131 48.55 -5.52 6.53
C VAL A 131 47.26 -6.21 6.10
N HIS A 132 46.48 -5.59 5.21
CA HIS A 132 45.13 -6.05 4.92
C HIS A 132 45.08 -7.24 3.97
N LEU A 133 45.71 -7.14 2.80
CA LEU A 133 45.59 -8.15 1.75
C LEU A 133 46.68 -9.21 1.90
N ARG A 134 47.95 -8.79 1.93
CA ARG A 134 49.09 -9.71 2.02
C ARG A 134 49.10 -10.45 3.37
N GLY A 135 48.83 -9.77 4.47
CA GLY A 135 48.72 -10.39 5.80
C GLY A 135 47.65 -11.48 5.85
N SER A 136 46.43 -11.17 5.38
CA SER A 136 45.33 -12.16 5.28
C SER A 136 45.71 -13.36 4.42
N PHE A 137 46.39 -13.13 3.29
CA PHE A 137 46.93 -14.20 2.44
C PHE A 137 47.94 -15.07 3.19
N ILE A 138 48.96 -14.48 3.84
CA ILE A 138 50.05 -15.21 4.49
C ILE A 138 49.52 -16.11 5.61
N ILE A 139 48.67 -15.58 6.49
CA ILE A 139 48.12 -16.35 7.61
C ILE A 139 47.21 -17.47 7.10
N THR A 140 46.33 -17.16 6.14
CA THR A 140 45.42 -18.16 5.58
C THR A 140 46.19 -19.26 4.87
N ARG A 141 47.24 -18.92 4.14
CA ARG A 141 48.18 -19.88 3.52
C ARG A 141 48.85 -20.77 4.56
N ALA A 142 49.31 -20.21 5.68
CA ALA A 142 49.93 -20.97 6.76
C ALA A 142 48.95 -21.93 7.47
N ALA A 143 47.68 -21.54 7.60
CA ALA A 143 46.62 -22.37 8.19
C ALA A 143 46.11 -23.48 7.24
N TRP A 144 46.17 -23.25 5.93
CA TRP A 144 45.54 -24.10 4.91
C TRP A 144 45.92 -25.59 4.96
N PRO A 145 47.21 -25.98 5.15
CA PRO A 145 47.58 -27.39 5.25
C PRO A 145 46.89 -28.11 6.42
N TYR A 146 46.72 -27.41 7.55
CA TYR A 146 46.02 -27.95 8.71
C TYR A 146 44.54 -28.14 8.44
N PHE A 147 43.87 -27.17 7.83
CA PHE A 147 42.45 -27.29 7.46
C PHE A 147 42.22 -28.45 6.48
N ARG A 148 43.08 -28.59 5.47
CA ARG A 148 43.00 -29.68 4.49
C ARG A 148 43.19 -31.04 5.14
N LYS A 149 44.17 -31.19 6.03
CA LYS A 149 44.42 -32.45 6.76
C LYS A 149 43.24 -32.83 7.66
N GLN A 150 42.61 -31.84 8.30
CA GLN A 150 41.48 -32.04 9.20
C GLN A 150 40.13 -32.21 8.47
N LYS A 151 40.04 -31.87 7.18
CA LYS A 151 38.78 -31.73 6.43
C LYS A 151 37.76 -30.82 7.14
N TYR A 152 38.27 -29.74 7.73
CA TYR A 152 37.48 -28.73 8.39
C TYR A 152 38.26 -27.41 8.41
N GLY A 153 37.60 -26.32 8.03
CA GLY A 153 38.12 -24.98 8.21
C GLY A 153 37.03 -23.93 8.02
N ARG A 154 37.12 -22.83 8.77
CA ARG A 154 36.24 -21.67 8.61
C ARG A 154 37.10 -20.41 8.58
N VAL A 155 37.05 -19.70 7.47
CA VAL A 155 37.86 -18.50 7.21
C VAL A 155 36.93 -17.32 7.01
N ILE A 156 37.22 -16.23 7.72
CA ILE A 156 36.53 -14.95 7.56
C ILE A 156 37.52 -13.91 7.04
N MET A 157 37.15 -13.27 5.94
CA MET A 157 37.83 -12.09 5.40
C MET A 157 37.06 -10.83 5.77
N THR A 158 37.76 -9.77 6.17
CA THR A 158 37.12 -8.49 6.53
C THR A 158 37.28 -7.46 5.42
N ALA A 159 36.26 -7.28 4.60
CA ALA A 159 36.14 -6.20 3.61
C ALA A 159 35.61 -4.91 4.27
N SER A 160 35.05 -3.99 3.49
CA SER A 160 34.42 -2.76 3.99
C SER A 160 33.48 -2.15 2.94
N GLY A 161 32.53 -1.33 3.38
CA GLY A 161 31.69 -0.54 2.45
C GLY A 161 32.53 0.33 1.52
N ALA A 162 33.63 0.90 2.02
CA ALA A 162 34.59 1.65 1.19
C ALA A 162 35.24 0.79 0.10
N GLY A 163 35.43 -0.52 0.32
CA GLY A 163 35.87 -1.45 -0.72
C GLY A 163 34.80 -1.72 -1.76
N ILE A 164 33.55 -1.93 -1.33
CA ILE A 164 32.41 -2.27 -2.21
C ILE A 164 31.98 -1.08 -3.07
N TYR A 165 31.88 0.11 -2.49
CA TYR A 165 31.28 1.29 -3.13
C TYR A 165 32.30 2.37 -3.51
N GLY A 166 33.53 2.27 -3.00
CA GLY A 166 34.48 3.38 -2.98
C GLY A 166 34.20 4.36 -1.85
N ASN A 167 35.23 5.10 -1.42
CA ASN A 167 35.09 6.22 -0.49
C ASN A 167 36.18 7.26 -0.75
N PHE A 168 35.84 8.53 -0.60
CA PHE A 168 36.79 9.62 -0.87
C PHE A 168 38.01 9.52 0.07
N GLY A 169 39.21 9.69 -0.49
CA GLY A 169 40.46 9.67 0.28
C GLY A 169 40.93 8.30 0.76
N GLN A 170 40.34 7.21 0.24
CA GLN A 170 40.62 5.84 0.70
C GLN A 170 40.99 4.88 -0.42
N SER A 171 41.55 5.33 -1.55
CA SER A 171 41.83 4.44 -2.69
C SER A 171 42.76 3.27 -2.34
N ASN A 172 43.78 3.49 -1.50
CA ASN A 172 44.63 2.41 -0.96
C ASN A 172 43.82 1.37 -0.16
N TYR A 173 42.99 1.84 0.77
CA TYR A 173 42.17 1.00 1.66
C TYR A 173 41.06 0.27 0.89
N SER A 174 40.32 0.97 0.03
CA SER A 174 39.29 0.41 -0.85
C SER A 174 39.87 -0.70 -1.74
N SER A 175 41.03 -0.47 -2.37
CA SER A 175 41.71 -1.48 -3.19
C SER A 175 42.08 -2.72 -2.37
N ALA A 176 42.68 -2.56 -1.20
CA ALA A 176 43.04 -3.69 -0.35
C ALA A 176 41.80 -4.47 0.15
N LYS A 177 40.71 -3.77 0.51
CA LYS A 177 39.48 -4.36 1.04
C LYS A 177 38.66 -5.09 -0.01
N LEU A 178 38.63 -4.62 -1.26
CA LEU A 178 38.03 -5.39 -2.35
C LEU A 178 38.96 -6.51 -2.83
N GLY A 179 40.28 -6.34 -2.68
CA GLY A 179 41.27 -7.39 -2.92
C GLY A 179 41.09 -8.62 -2.03
N VAL A 180 40.76 -8.45 -0.74
CA VAL A 180 40.48 -9.60 0.14
C VAL A 180 39.19 -10.33 -0.24
N LEU A 181 38.22 -9.65 -0.84
CA LEU A 181 37.03 -10.30 -1.41
C LEU A 181 37.42 -11.18 -2.60
N GLY A 182 38.25 -10.69 -3.52
CA GLY A 182 38.79 -11.49 -4.63
C GLY A 182 39.54 -12.73 -4.15
N LEU A 183 40.36 -12.60 -3.10
CA LEU A 183 41.04 -13.73 -2.45
C LEU A 183 40.03 -14.73 -1.87
N SER A 184 39.03 -14.25 -1.13
CA SER A 184 37.96 -15.06 -0.52
C SER A 184 37.21 -15.90 -1.55
N ASN A 185 36.86 -15.31 -2.70
CA ASN A 185 36.14 -15.99 -3.78
C ASN A 185 36.89 -17.24 -4.27
N THR A 186 38.21 -17.13 -4.44
CA THR A 186 39.05 -18.25 -4.90
C THR A 186 39.20 -19.32 -3.81
N LEU A 187 39.46 -18.90 -2.57
CA LEU A 187 39.60 -19.82 -1.44
C LEU A 187 38.31 -20.60 -1.14
N ALA A 188 37.14 -19.98 -1.32
CA ALA A 188 35.85 -20.65 -1.18
C ALA A 188 35.70 -21.83 -2.16
N ILE A 189 36.21 -21.69 -3.39
CA ILE A 189 36.19 -22.73 -4.42
C ILE A 189 37.21 -23.83 -4.10
N GLU A 190 38.46 -23.46 -3.81
CA GLU A 190 39.53 -24.41 -3.50
C GLU A 190 39.27 -25.24 -2.23
N GLY A 191 38.63 -24.61 -1.25
CA GLY A 191 38.33 -25.18 0.07
C GLY A 191 37.12 -26.11 0.11
N LYS A 192 36.16 -25.94 -0.81
CA LYS A 192 34.84 -26.61 -0.77
C LYS A 192 34.95 -28.13 -0.60
N LYS A 193 35.80 -28.79 -1.37
CA LYS A 193 35.98 -30.26 -1.32
C LYS A 193 36.58 -30.79 -0.01
N TYR A 194 37.15 -29.91 0.81
CA TYR A 194 37.74 -30.23 2.10
C TYR A 194 36.91 -29.72 3.27
N ASN A 195 35.66 -29.27 3.05
CA ASN A 195 34.82 -28.62 4.08
C ASN A 195 35.54 -27.42 4.73
N ILE A 196 36.23 -26.65 3.89
CA ILE A 196 36.83 -25.37 4.26
C ILE A 196 35.95 -24.28 3.64
N HIS A 197 35.30 -23.49 4.49
CA HIS A 197 34.45 -22.39 4.03
C HIS A 197 35.20 -21.07 4.21
N CYS A 198 35.14 -20.21 3.20
CA CYS A 198 35.70 -18.87 3.24
C CYS A 198 34.59 -17.88 2.93
N ASN A 199 34.24 -17.02 3.90
CA ASN A 199 33.23 -15.99 3.73
C ASN A 199 33.83 -14.61 4.01
N THR A 200 33.19 -13.58 3.48
CA THR A 200 33.60 -12.19 3.65
C THR A 200 32.57 -11.44 4.45
N ILE A 201 33.01 -10.68 5.45
CA ILE A 201 32.17 -9.72 6.17
C ILE A 201 32.46 -8.29 5.71
N VAL A 202 31.43 -7.46 5.71
CA VAL A 202 31.45 -6.02 5.47
C VAL A 202 30.88 -5.35 6.72
N PRO A 203 31.70 -5.19 7.79
CA PRO A 203 31.18 -4.70 9.05
C PRO A 203 31.06 -3.17 9.08
N ILE A 204 30.03 -2.68 9.74
CA ILE A 204 29.95 -1.29 10.21
C ILE A 204 29.83 -1.33 11.73
N ALA A 205 30.87 -0.88 12.42
CA ALA A 205 30.89 -0.84 13.87
C ALA A 205 31.63 0.39 14.40
N ALA A 206 31.20 0.85 15.56
CA ALA A 206 31.88 1.81 16.39
C ALA A 206 33.21 1.24 16.85
N SER A 207 34.30 1.88 16.44
CA SER A 207 35.66 1.54 16.84
C SER A 207 36.53 2.78 16.81
N ARG A 208 37.78 2.65 17.28
CA ARG A 208 38.80 3.71 17.14
C ARG A 208 39.02 4.11 15.67
N LEU A 209 38.65 3.26 14.71
CA LEU A 209 38.76 3.55 13.26
C LEU A 209 37.61 4.43 12.74
N THR A 210 36.46 4.48 13.41
CA THR A 210 35.23 5.15 12.94
C THR A 210 34.79 6.32 13.81
N GLN A 211 35.50 6.58 14.92
CA GLN A 211 35.15 7.58 15.95
C GLN A 211 35.09 9.01 15.42
N ASP A 212 35.94 9.39 14.46
CA ASP A 212 35.98 10.75 13.90
C ASP A 212 34.94 10.98 12.78
N ILE A 213 34.20 9.92 12.38
CA ILE A 213 33.30 9.93 11.22
C ILE A 213 31.83 9.88 11.66
N LEU A 214 31.52 9.18 12.76
CA LEU A 214 30.16 8.92 13.18
C LEU A 214 29.70 9.88 14.29
N PRO A 215 28.48 10.45 14.20
CA PRO A 215 27.85 11.15 15.32
C PRO A 215 27.75 10.28 16.58
N PRO A 216 27.89 10.82 17.80
CA PRO A 216 27.91 10.04 19.04
C PRO A 216 26.68 9.14 19.26
N ASP A 217 25.48 9.59 18.85
CA ASP A 217 24.22 8.87 18.98
C ASP A 217 24.10 7.65 18.04
N ILE A 218 24.79 7.67 16.90
CA ILE A 218 24.92 6.55 15.97
C ILE A 218 26.05 5.60 16.41
N PHE A 219 27.14 6.16 16.94
CA PHE A 219 28.27 5.40 17.48
C PHE A 219 27.82 4.40 18.56
N ASP A 220 26.93 4.83 19.47
CA ASP A 220 26.41 3.96 20.54
C ASP A 220 25.52 2.80 20.05
N GLN A 221 24.94 2.92 18.85
CA GLN A 221 24.09 1.89 18.25
C GLN A 221 24.87 0.87 17.43
N LEU A 222 26.08 1.21 16.99
CA LEU A 222 26.92 0.37 16.13
C LEU A 222 27.91 -0.47 16.95
N LYS A 223 27.48 -1.04 18.07
CA LYS A 223 28.36 -1.83 18.94
C LYS A 223 28.97 -3.02 18.19
N PRO A 224 30.28 -3.28 18.30
CA PRO A 224 30.92 -4.46 17.69
C PRO A 224 30.30 -5.81 18.10
N SER A 225 29.69 -5.87 19.29
CA SER A 225 28.94 -7.04 19.78
C SER A 225 27.71 -7.38 18.94
N LEU A 226 27.20 -6.45 18.11
CA LEU A 226 26.07 -6.67 17.21
C LEU A 226 26.49 -7.24 15.85
N VAL A 227 27.79 -7.29 15.55
CA VAL A 227 28.36 -7.95 14.36
C VAL A 227 28.83 -9.37 14.67
N SER A 228 29.36 -9.56 15.88
CA SER A 228 29.99 -10.81 16.33
C SER A 228 29.14 -12.08 16.17
N PRO A 229 27.80 -12.06 16.40
CA PRO A 229 26.96 -13.24 16.17
C PRO A 229 26.96 -13.72 14.71
N VAL A 230 27.07 -12.82 13.74
CA VAL A 230 27.12 -13.18 12.30
C VAL A 230 28.42 -13.90 11.99
N VAL A 231 29.54 -13.38 12.50
CA VAL A 231 30.86 -13.99 12.33
C VAL A 231 30.92 -15.35 13.00
N ALA A 232 30.37 -15.48 14.21
CA ALA A 232 30.26 -16.76 14.90
C ALA A 232 29.43 -17.76 14.09
N TRP A 233 28.26 -17.37 13.56
CA TRP A 233 27.45 -18.23 12.70
C TRP A 233 28.22 -18.73 11.48
N LEU A 234 28.88 -17.85 10.74
CA LEU A 234 29.69 -18.20 9.56
C LEU A 234 30.88 -19.12 9.91
N CYS A 235 31.31 -19.13 11.17
CA CYS A 235 32.36 -20.01 11.67
C CYS A 235 31.84 -21.32 12.27
N HIS A 236 30.53 -21.51 12.39
CA HIS A 236 29.96 -22.70 12.99
C HIS A 236 30.02 -23.90 12.04
N GLU A 237 30.12 -25.11 12.59
CA GLU A 237 30.25 -26.33 11.78
C GLU A 237 29.02 -26.60 10.92
N SER A 238 27.83 -26.22 11.40
CA SER A 238 26.57 -26.35 10.68
C SER A 238 26.29 -25.27 9.64
N CYS A 239 27.16 -24.26 9.52
CA CYS A 239 26.99 -23.24 8.50
C CYS A 239 27.54 -23.78 7.17
N GLU A 240 26.67 -23.80 6.16
CA GLU A 240 26.98 -24.30 4.80
C GLU A 240 27.40 -23.18 3.83
N ASP A 241 27.27 -21.90 4.23
CA ASP A 241 27.71 -20.78 3.39
C ASP A 241 29.23 -20.83 3.19
N THR A 242 29.65 -20.68 1.94
CA THR A 242 31.03 -20.42 1.51
C THR A 242 30.98 -19.50 0.29
N GLY A 243 31.93 -18.56 0.16
CA GLY A 243 31.94 -17.52 -0.86
C GLY A 243 30.87 -16.44 -0.65
N GLY A 244 30.19 -16.43 0.50
CA GLY A 244 29.21 -15.40 0.83
C GLY A 244 29.87 -14.08 1.23
N VAL A 245 29.18 -12.97 0.94
CA VAL A 245 29.59 -11.62 1.33
C VAL A 245 28.46 -11.01 2.14
N PHE A 246 28.71 -10.72 3.42
CA PHE A 246 27.67 -10.32 4.36
C PHE A 246 27.98 -8.96 4.98
N GLU A 247 27.05 -8.03 4.86
CA GLU A 247 27.07 -6.78 5.60
C GLU A 247 26.44 -6.97 6.97
N ALA A 248 27.04 -6.40 8.01
CA ALA A 248 26.52 -6.50 9.38
C ALA A 248 26.78 -5.21 10.15
N ALA A 249 25.70 -4.63 10.70
CA ALA A 249 25.72 -3.34 11.37
C ALA A 249 24.52 -3.20 12.31
N GLY A 250 24.74 -2.79 13.58
CA GLY A 250 23.64 -2.41 14.48
C GLY A 250 22.54 -3.47 14.71
N GLY A 251 22.84 -4.75 14.48
CA GLY A 251 21.86 -5.85 14.58
C GLY A 251 21.14 -6.18 13.26
N TRP A 252 21.40 -5.44 12.18
CA TRP A 252 20.99 -5.77 10.82
C TRP A 252 22.07 -6.60 10.10
N VAL A 253 21.63 -7.51 9.23
CA VAL A 253 22.50 -8.37 8.42
C VAL A 253 21.93 -8.47 7.01
N GLY A 254 22.76 -8.23 6.00
CA GLY A 254 22.43 -8.36 4.58
C GLY A 254 23.47 -9.18 3.83
N LYS A 255 23.10 -9.74 2.67
CA LYS A 255 24.01 -10.48 1.78
C LYS A 255 24.16 -9.72 0.46
N TYR A 256 25.39 -9.53 0.00
CA TYR A 256 25.66 -8.99 -1.33
C TYR A 256 25.65 -10.09 -2.39
N GLN A 257 25.26 -9.72 -3.61
CA GLN A 257 25.31 -10.55 -4.80
C GLN A 257 25.63 -9.71 -6.03
N TRP A 258 26.45 -10.24 -6.94
CA TRP A 258 26.69 -9.63 -8.24
C TRP A 258 25.49 -9.84 -9.18
N GLN A 259 25.13 -8.79 -9.90
CA GLN A 259 24.16 -8.83 -10.99
C GLN A 259 24.82 -8.38 -12.29
N ARG A 260 24.40 -8.94 -13.42
CA ARG A 260 24.87 -8.61 -14.76
C ARG A 260 23.70 -8.46 -15.71
N SER A 261 23.62 -7.34 -16.43
CA SER A 261 22.62 -7.11 -17.49
C SER A 261 22.62 -8.25 -18.53
N PRO A 262 21.51 -8.44 -19.26
CA PRO A 262 21.47 -9.35 -20.40
C PRO A 262 22.53 -9.03 -21.47
N GLY A 263 22.91 -7.75 -21.59
CA GLY A 263 23.85 -7.26 -22.59
C GLY A 263 23.27 -7.23 -24.01
N LYS A 264 24.12 -6.92 -24.99
CA LYS A 264 23.78 -6.89 -26.41
C LYS A 264 24.87 -7.57 -27.22
N VAL A 265 24.46 -8.49 -28.08
CA VAL A 265 25.35 -9.16 -29.04
C VAL A 265 25.27 -8.45 -30.39
N PHE A 266 26.43 -8.19 -31.00
CA PHE A 266 26.57 -7.56 -32.30
C PHE A 266 27.09 -8.59 -33.31
N ILE A 267 26.18 -9.13 -34.13
CA ILE A 267 26.49 -10.12 -35.18
C ILE A 267 25.91 -9.60 -36.50
N PRO A 268 26.68 -9.60 -37.60
CA PRO A 268 28.10 -9.96 -37.69
C PRO A 268 29.01 -8.99 -36.92
N SER A 269 30.18 -9.44 -36.44
CA SER A 269 31.03 -8.66 -35.52
C SER A 269 31.57 -7.35 -36.11
N ASN A 270 31.60 -7.22 -37.44
CA ASN A 270 31.93 -5.98 -38.15
C ASN A 270 30.87 -4.87 -37.98
N THR A 271 29.73 -5.16 -37.34
CA THR A 271 28.72 -4.17 -36.95
C THR A 271 29.00 -3.51 -35.61
N LEU A 272 29.99 -3.99 -34.86
CA LEU A 272 30.41 -3.37 -33.60
C LEU A 272 31.30 -2.15 -33.88
N THR A 273 30.69 -0.98 -33.96
CA THR A 273 31.39 0.32 -33.98
C THR A 273 31.16 1.09 -32.69
N VAL A 274 31.90 2.18 -32.48
CA VAL A 274 31.69 3.07 -31.32
C VAL A 274 30.27 3.64 -31.31
N GLU A 275 29.75 4.00 -32.48
CA GLU A 275 28.38 4.49 -32.67
C GLU A 275 27.36 3.41 -32.33
N ALA A 276 27.57 2.17 -32.78
CA ALA A 276 26.67 1.05 -32.47
C ALA A 276 26.59 0.77 -30.96
N VAL A 277 27.71 0.87 -30.24
CA VAL A 277 27.75 0.77 -28.76
C VAL A 277 26.98 1.92 -28.12
N ARG A 278 27.23 3.17 -28.55
CA ARG A 278 26.53 4.37 -28.04
C ARG A 278 25.02 4.26 -28.23
N ASP A 279 24.59 3.90 -29.44
CA ASP A 279 23.18 3.87 -29.83
C ASP A 279 22.41 2.74 -29.14
N ASN A 280 23.11 1.70 -28.66
CA ASN A 280 22.54 0.60 -27.88
C ASN A 280 22.91 0.66 -26.38
N TRP A 281 23.51 1.76 -25.89
CA TRP A 281 24.03 1.82 -24.53
C TRP A 281 22.93 1.59 -23.49
N SER A 282 21.73 2.14 -23.71
CA SER A 282 20.57 1.95 -22.85
C SER A 282 20.20 0.47 -22.69
N THR A 283 20.31 -0.33 -23.76
CA THR A 283 20.07 -1.79 -23.73
C THR A 283 21.21 -2.53 -23.04
N ILE A 284 22.47 -2.14 -23.30
CA ILE A 284 23.64 -2.75 -22.66
C ILE A 284 23.62 -2.55 -21.14
N SER A 285 23.22 -1.37 -20.68
CA SER A 285 23.16 -1.00 -19.26
C SER A 285 21.82 -1.33 -18.58
N ASP A 286 20.86 -1.94 -19.29
CA ASP A 286 19.56 -2.28 -18.71
C ASP A 286 19.68 -3.46 -17.73
N MET A 287 19.30 -3.21 -16.49
CA MET A 287 19.36 -4.19 -15.40
C MET A 287 18.02 -4.87 -15.10
N THR A 288 16.96 -4.57 -15.87
CA THR A 288 15.60 -5.08 -15.63
C THR A 288 15.57 -6.62 -15.58
N ASP A 289 16.28 -7.27 -16.50
CA ASP A 289 16.40 -8.73 -16.58
C ASP A 289 17.81 -9.22 -16.18
N ALA A 290 18.46 -8.56 -15.22
CA ALA A 290 19.82 -8.90 -14.82
C ALA A 290 19.92 -10.33 -14.28
N SER A 291 20.93 -11.05 -14.76
CA SER A 291 21.32 -12.37 -14.28
C SER A 291 22.20 -12.28 -13.03
N THR A 292 22.23 -13.33 -12.21
CA THR A 292 23.06 -13.46 -11.00
C THR A 292 24.12 -14.57 -11.16
N PRO A 293 25.08 -14.43 -12.08
CA PRO A 293 26.07 -15.47 -12.33
C PRO A 293 26.87 -15.77 -11.05
N SER A 294 26.90 -17.04 -10.68
CA SER A 294 27.49 -17.55 -9.43
C SER A 294 28.86 -18.19 -9.61
N SER A 295 29.29 -18.40 -10.86
CA SER A 295 30.60 -18.95 -11.22
C SER A 295 31.12 -18.43 -12.55
N LEU A 296 32.44 -18.54 -12.77
CA LEU A 296 33.07 -18.20 -14.05
C LEU A 296 32.58 -19.08 -15.20
N GLN A 297 32.31 -20.37 -14.92
CA GLN A 297 31.81 -21.33 -15.89
C GLN A 297 30.42 -20.93 -16.39
N GLU A 298 29.52 -20.59 -15.46
CA GLU A 298 28.17 -20.13 -15.78
C GLU A 298 28.21 -18.85 -16.62
N GLN A 299 29.04 -17.87 -16.24
CA GLN A 299 29.24 -16.64 -17.01
C GLN A 299 29.74 -16.93 -18.44
N THR A 300 30.66 -17.88 -18.60
CA THR A 300 31.24 -18.28 -19.89
C THR A 300 30.20 -18.97 -20.77
N ILE A 301 29.43 -19.90 -20.21
CA ILE A 301 28.32 -20.56 -20.91
C ILE A 301 27.33 -19.50 -21.40
N CYS A 302 26.98 -18.53 -20.54
CA CYS A 302 26.09 -17.46 -20.95
C CYS A 302 26.59 -16.67 -22.16
N LEU A 303 27.89 -16.40 -22.20
CA LEU A 303 28.50 -15.66 -23.29
C LEU A 303 28.51 -16.47 -24.59
N VAL A 304 28.87 -17.76 -24.52
CA VAL A 304 28.91 -18.64 -25.69
C VAL A 304 27.53 -18.82 -26.30
N GLU A 305 26.50 -19.06 -25.48
CA GLU A 305 25.12 -19.15 -25.95
C GLU A 305 24.69 -17.85 -26.65
N SER A 306 24.97 -16.70 -26.05
CA SER A 306 24.67 -15.39 -26.64
C SER A 306 25.36 -15.18 -28.00
N LEU A 307 26.59 -15.68 -28.19
CA LEU A 307 27.38 -15.53 -29.42
C LEU A 307 27.01 -16.53 -30.53
N SER A 308 26.41 -17.67 -30.18
CA SER A 308 26.16 -18.78 -31.11
C SER A 308 25.01 -18.56 -32.11
N GLY A 309 24.26 -17.47 -32.00
CA GLY A 309 23.20 -17.10 -32.96
C GLY A 309 21.93 -17.96 -32.89
N ASP A 310 21.86 -18.93 -31.98
CA ASP A 310 20.66 -19.73 -31.72
C ASP A 310 19.77 -18.96 -30.71
N SER A 311 18.83 -18.16 -31.21
CA SER A 311 18.07 -17.18 -30.42
C SER A 311 17.09 -17.77 -29.39
N ASN A 312 17.12 -19.09 -29.14
CA ASN A 312 16.14 -19.82 -28.32
C ASN A 312 16.72 -20.62 -27.14
N GLN A 313 18.01 -20.45 -26.80
CA GLN A 313 18.55 -20.99 -25.56
C GLN A 313 19.21 -19.87 -24.75
N LYS A 314 18.59 -19.53 -23.61
CA LYS A 314 19.23 -18.74 -22.56
C LYS A 314 19.79 -19.66 -21.49
N PRO A 315 20.88 -19.25 -20.82
CA PRO A 315 21.71 -20.12 -20.00
C PRO A 315 21.08 -20.21 -18.62
N LYS A 316 20.92 -21.44 -18.13
CA LYS A 316 20.30 -21.74 -16.85
C LYS A 316 21.21 -21.29 -15.69
N SER A 317 20.73 -20.36 -14.85
CA SER A 317 21.20 -20.22 -13.46
C SER A 317 20.15 -20.73 -12.47
N SER A 318 20.64 -21.32 -11.38
CA SER A 318 19.81 -22.00 -10.37
C SER A 318 19.16 -21.04 -9.36
N LYS A 319 17.83 -20.91 -9.51
CA LYS A 319 16.76 -20.61 -8.52
C LYS A 319 16.75 -19.28 -7.73
N ALA A 320 15.91 -18.35 -8.22
CA ALA A 320 14.59 -17.98 -7.68
C ALA A 320 13.74 -17.46 -8.88
N PRO A 321 12.40 -17.61 -8.93
CA PRO A 321 11.63 -17.33 -10.14
C PRO A 321 11.52 -15.82 -10.36
N VAL A 322 12.49 -15.26 -11.08
CA VAL A 322 12.32 -13.99 -11.79
C VAL A 322 11.53 -14.32 -13.06
N SER A 323 10.41 -13.64 -13.25
CA SER A 323 9.45 -13.85 -14.33
C SER A 323 10.14 -13.80 -15.69
N ASN A 324 10.31 -14.96 -16.32
CA ASN A 324 10.47 -15.02 -17.76
C ASN A 324 9.18 -14.45 -18.39
N PRO A 325 9.23 -13.38 -19.19
CA PRO A 325 8.03 -12.82 -19.84
C PRO A 325 7.32 -13.81 -20.77
N ASP A 326 8.00 -14.88 -21.20
CA ASP A 326 7.42 -15.95 -22.04
C ASP A 326 6.79 -17.10 -21.21
N VAL A 327 6.76 -16.99 -19.87
CA VAL A 327 6.28 -18.04 -18.98
C VAL A 327 5.24 -17.50 -18.01
N PHE A 328 4.05 -18.10 -18.04
CA PHE A 328 2.97 -17.79 -17.12
C PHE A 328 3.16 -18.50 -15.78
N TYR A 329 3.49 -17.74 -14.73
CA TYR A 329 3.59 -18.24 -13.35
C TYR A 329 2.28 -18.07 -12.60
N TYR A 330 1.89 -19.10 -11.85
CA TYR A 330 0.71 -19.06 -11.00
C TYR A 330 0.92 -19.81 -9.67
N ASN A 331 0.15 -19.38 -8.67
CA ASN A 331 0.09 -19.95 -7.33
C ASN A 331 -1.38 -20.04 -6.89
N GLN A 332 -1.61 -20.51 -5.66
CA GLN A 332 -2.96 -20.65 -5.11
C GLN A 332 -3.74 -19.32 -5.14
N ASP A 333 -3.09 -18.17 -4.89
CA ASP A 333 -3.77 -16.87 -4.88
C ASP A 333 -4.40 -16.55 -6.25
N LYS A 334 -3.67 -16.76 -7.35
CA LYS A 334 -4.22 -16.56 -8.70
C LYS A 334 -5.35 -17.53 -9.00
N ALA A 335 -5.26 -18.78 -8.53
CA ALA A 335 -6.30 -19.78 -8.71
C ALA A 335 -7.57 -19.45 -7.91
N ILE A 336 -7.43 -19.01 -6.66
CA ILE A 336 -8.53 -18.56 -5.78
C ILE A 336 -9.20 -17.32 -6.39
N LEU A 337 -8.40 -16.34 -6.82
CA LEU A 337 -8.90 -15.13 -7.48
C LEU A 337 -9.74 -15.49 -8.72
N TYR A 338 -9.26 -16.43 -9.55
CA TYR A 338 -10.02 -16.92 -10.69
C TYR A 338 -11.30 -17.64 -10.28
N ALA A 339 -11.25 -18.52 -9.27
CA ALA A 339 -12.42 -19.24 -8.79
C ALA A 339 -13.53 -18.26 -8.34
N LEU A 340 -13.19 -17.25 -7.55
CA LEU A 340 -14.10 -16.17 -7.16
C LEU A 340 -14.63 -15.40 -8.38
N ALA A 341 -13.74 -15.11 -9.33
CA ALA A 341 -14.08 -14.41 -10.56
C ALA A 341 -15.06 -15.15 -11.47
N VAL A 342 -15.21 -16.47 -11.33
CA VAL A 342 -16.20 -17.29 -12.05
C VAL A 342 -17.33 -17.82 -11.15
N GLY A 343 -17.55 -17.15 -10.02
CA GLY A 343 -18.73 -17.31 -9.15
C GLY A 343 -18.58 -18.34 -8.04
N MET A 344 -17.40 -18.94 -7.84
CA MET A 344 -17.17 -19.80 -6.68
C MET A 344 -17.38 -18.99 -5.39
N SER A 345 -18.14 -19.53 -4.45
CA SER A 345 -18.56 -18.80 -3.25
C SER A 345 -18.51 -19.68 -2.02
N THR A 346 -18.15 -19.11 -0.88
CA THR A 346 -18.17 -19.78 0.43
C THR A 346 -19.56 -20.25 0.87
N LYS A 347 -20.62 -19.87 0.14
CA LYS A 347 -21.96 -20.45 0.29
C LYS A 347 -22.03 -21.92 -0.13
N GLU A 348 -21.12 -22.37 -0.99
CA GLU A 348 -21.06 -23.77 -1.42
C GLU A 348 -20.16 -24.57 -0.46
N PRO A 349 -20.63 -25.69 0.11
CA PRO A 349 -19.85 -26.47 1.08
C PRO A 349 -18.49 -26.96 0.56
N THR A 350 -18.42 -27.26 -0.74
CA THR A 350 -17.19 -27.72 -1.42
C THR A 350 -16.30 -26.58 -1.91
N ALA A 351 -16.68 -25.31 -1.71
CA ALA A 351 -15.89 -24.18 -2.20
C ALA A 351 -14.56 -24.01 -1.49
N LEU A 352 -14.38 -24.57 -0.28
CA LEU A 352 -13.11 -24.49 0.44
C LEU A 352 -11.96 -25.09 -0.35
N ASP A 353 -12.19 -26.17 -1.11
CA ASP A 353 -11.17 -26.78 -1.97
C ASP A 353 -10.67 -25.84 -3.06
N PHE A 354 -11.44 -24.81 -3.42
CA PHE A 354 -11.08 -23.83 -4.46
C PHE A 354 -10.72 -22.46 -3.91
N LEU A 355 -11.09 -22.17 -2.66
CA LEU A 355 -11.01 -20.84 -2.04
C LEU A 355 -10.07 -20.77 -0.83
N TYR A 356 -9.55 -21.91 -0.36
CA TYR A 356 -8.67 -21.97 0.79
C TYR A 356 -7.39 -22.75 0.48
N GLU A 357 -6.27 -22.04 0.46
CA GLU A 357 -4.95 -22.53 0.08
C GLU A 357 -4.41 -23.66 0.97
N ASN A 358 -4.96 -23.84 2.18
CA ASN A 358 -4.64 -24.95 3.08
C ASN A 358 -5.72 -26.04 3.11
N SER A 359 -6.65 -26.09 2.14
CA SER A 359 -7.47 -27.29 1.96
C SER A 359 -6.56 -28.49 1.65
N ASP A 360 -6.79 -29.63 2.30
CA ASP A 360 -6.04 -30.87 2.08
C ASP A 360 -6.16 -31.37 0.63
N ASP A 361 -7.21 -30.94 -0.09
CA ASP A 361 -7.47 -31.26 -1.49
C ASP A 361 -7.70 -30.00 -2.33
N PHE A 362 -6.79 -29.01 -2.22
CA PHE A 362 -6.88 -27.78 -3.01
C PHE A 362 -6.91 -28.06 -4.53
N LYS A 363 -7.93 -27.52 -5.20
CA LYS A 363 -8.25 -27.73 -6.62
C LYS A 363 -8.23 -26.42 -7.40
N ILE A 364 -7.85 -26.53 -8.66
CA ILE A 364 -7.94 -25.42 -9.63
C ILE A 364 -9.05 -25.74 -10.62
N LEU A 365 -9.95 -24.78 -10.85
CA LEU A 365 -10.99 -24.92 -11.89
C LEU A 365 -10.31 -25.05 -13.28
N PRO A 366 -10.67 -26.06 -14.10
CA PRO A 366 -10.01 -26.33 -15.38
C PRO A 366 -9.92 -25.12 -16.31
N THR A 367 -10.97 -24.30 -16.35
CA THR A 367 -11.06 -23.11 -17.22
C THR A 367 -10.07 -22.00 -16.85
N PHE A 368 -9.40 -22.08 -15.69
CA PHE A 368 -8.25 -21.24 -15.35
C PHE A 368 -7.15 -21.31 -16.42
N GLY A 369 -7.03 -22.45 -17.12
CA GLY A 369 -6.09 -22.63 -18.23
C GLY A 369 -6.23 -21.57 -19.34
N ASN A 370 -7.44 -21.06 -19.58
CA ASN A 370 -7.65 -19.99 -20.56
C ASN A 370 -6.91 -18.70 -20.20
N ILE A 371 -6.70 -18.41 -18.90
CA ILE A 371 -5.93 -17.23 -18.45
C ILE A 371 -4.46 -17.37 -18.84
N ALA A 372 -3.89 -18.56 -18.66
CA ALA A 372 -2.49 -18.83 -19.01
C ALA A 372 -2.24 -18.75 -20.53
N ALA A 373 -3.16 -19.26 -21.34
CA ALA A 373 -3.05 -19.21 -22.80
C ALA A 373 -3.25 -17.80 -23.37
N MET A 374 -4.11 -17.00 -22.74
CA MET A 374 -4.45 -15.66 -23.21
C MET A 374 -3.28 -14.69 -23.17
N ASP A 375 -2.46 -14.74 -22.12
CA ASP A 375 -1.27 -13.89 -21.97
C ASP A 375 -0.32 -14.08 -23.16
N SER A 376 -0.06 -15.34 -23.54
CA SER A 376 0.77 -15.69 -24.69
C SER A 376 0.11 -15.37 -26.04
N LEU A 377 -1.22 -15.48 -26.15
CA LEU A 377 -1.94 -15.12 -27.38
C LEU A 377 -1.73 -13.64 -27.73
N PHE A 378 -1.93 -12.74 -26.76
CA PHE A 378 -1.86 -11.30 -26.99
C PHE A 378 -0.43 -10.74 -27.02
N SER A 379 0.54 -11.43 -26.43
CA SER A 379 1.97 -11.07 -26.58
C SER A 379 2.59 -11.63 -27.86
N SER A 380 2.03 -12.68 -28.47
CA SER A 380 2.55 -13.28 -29.70
C SER A 380 2.30 -12.45 -30.96
N ASN A 381 3.18 -12.59 -31.94
CA ASN A 381 3.00 -12.00 -33.27
C ASN A 381 1.88 -12.68 -34.09
N ALA A 382 1.40 -13.86 -33.69
CA ALA A 382 0.49 -14.68 -34.50
C ALA A 382 -0.84 -13.98 -34.83
N LEU A 383 -1.45 -13.30 -33.84
CA LEU A 383 -2.67 -12.51 -34.07
C LEU A 383 -2.35 -11.15 -34.70
N ARG A 384 -1.31 -10.47 -34.18
CA ARG A 384 -0.93 -9.11 -34.60
C ARG A 384 -0.59 -9.04 -36.10
N GLU A 385 0.18 -10.00 -36.60
CA GLU A 385 0.53 -10.07 -38.03
C GLU A 385 -0.70 -10.25 -38.93
N GLN A 386 -1.71 -11.01 -38.50
CA GLN A 386 -2.93 -11.18 -39.29
C GLN A 386 -3.80 -9.93 -39.26
N MET A 387 -3.87 -9.25 -38.13
CA MET A 387 -4.56 -7.97 -38.05
C MET A 387 -3.92 -6.92 -38.96
N GLU A 388 -2.59 -6.85 -38.99
CA GLU A 388 -1.85 -5.96 -39.90
C GLU A 388 -2.09 -6.33 -41.37
N LYS A 389 -1.98 -7.63 -41.74
CA LYS A 389 -2.21 -8.11 -43.11
C LYS A 389 -3.63 -7.85 -43.61
N LEU A 390 -4.61 -7.96 -42.73
CA LEU A 390 -6.04 -7.77 -43.07
C LEU A 390 -6.51 -6.33 -42.85
N ASN A 391 -5.61 -5.42 -42.45
CA ASN A 391 -5.90 -4.03 -42.14
C ASN A 391 -7.09 -3.88 -41.15
N ALA A 392 -7.11 -4.74 -40.14
CA ALA A 392 -8.22 -4.89 -39.20
C ALA A 392 -8.22 -3.79 -38.14
N ASP A 393 -9.41 -3.28 -37.82
CA ASP A 393 -9.59 -2.28 -36.76
C ASP A 393 -9.46 -2.94 -35.37
N PRO A 394 -8.49 -2.53 -34.53
CA PRO A 394 -8.28 -3.11 -33.21
C PRO A 394 -9.44 -2.88 -32.24
N THR A 395 -10.34 -1.94 -32.51
CA THR A 395 -11.55 -1.70 -31.71
C THR A 395 -12.70 -2.65 -32.05
N ARG A 396 -12.59 -3.43 -33.13
CA ARG A 396 -13.65 -4.30 -33.66
C ARG A 396 -13.26 -5.79 -33.66
N ILE A 397 -12.59 -6.22 -32.60
CA ILE A 397 -12.20 -7.61 -32.37
C ILE A 397 -13.24 -8.27 -31.48
N LEU A 398 -13.80 -9.39 -31.93
CA LEU A 398 -14.72 -10.21 -31.16
C LEU A 398 -14.10 -11.59 -30.93
N HIS A 399 -14.12 -12.05 -29.68
CA HIS A 399 -13.83 -13.44 -29.36
C HIS A 399 -15.06 -14.28 -29.74
N GLY A 400 -14.96 -15.10 -30.80
CA GLY A 400 -16.08 -15.88 -31.35
C GLY A 400 -16.27 -17.24 -30.69
N GLU A 401 -15.23 -18.08 -30.67
CA GLU A 401 -15.29 -19.44 -30.11
C GLU A 401 -14.02 -19.76 -29.33
N GLN A 402 -14.18 -20.56 -28.27
CA GLN A 402 -13.09 -21.04 -27.43
C GLN A 402 -13.12 -22.56 -27.37
N TYR A 403 -11.95 -23.19 -27.48
CA TYR A 403 -11.71 -24.59 -27.11
C TYR A 403 -10.58 -24.66 -26.08
N LEU A 404 -10.73 -25.53 -25.08
CA LEU A 404 -9.75 -25.83 -24.04
C LEU A 404 -9.71 -27.34 -23.83
N GLU A 405 -8.52 -27.93 -23.82
CA GLU A 405 -8.27 -29.32 -23.46
C GLU A 405 -7.13 -29.39 -22.43
N LEU A 406 -7.34 -30.15 -21.36
CA LEU A 406 -6.32 -30.44 -20.36
C LEU A 406 -5.92 -31.91 -20.48
N PHE A 407 -4.61 -32.17 -20.55
CA PHE A 407 -4.07 -33.53 -20.54
C PHE A 407 -3.88 -34.06 -19.12
N GLN A 408 -3.83 -33.15 -18.13
CA GLN A 408 -3.80 -33.43 -16.71
C GLN A 408 -4.33 -32.22 -15.92
N PRO A 409 -4.83 -32.42 -14.69
CA PRO A 409 -5.18 -31.30 -13.81
C PRO A 409 -4.00 -30.37 -13.56
N LEU A 410 -4.27 -29.07 -13.44
CA LEU A 410 -3.25 -28.09 -13.10
C LEU A 410 -2.86 -28.24 -11.61
N PRO A 411 -1.56 -28.32 -11.26
CA PRO A 411 -1.11 -28.34 -9.87
C PRO A 411 -1.44 -27.02 -9.15
N PRO A 412 -1.50 -26.98 -7.80
CA PRO A 412 -1.82 -25.76 -7.03
C PRO A 412 -0.94 -24.53 -7.32
N SER A 413 0.28 -24.76 -7.80
CA SER A 413 1.20 -23.74 -8.29
C SER A 413 2.07 -24.31 -9.40
N GLY A 414 2.56 -23.45 -10.28
CA GLY A 414 3.43 -23.88 -11.36
C GLY A 414 3.77 -22.77 -12.35
N ALA A 415 4.50 -23.16 -13.38
CA ALA A 415 4.91 -22.32 -14.49
C ALA A 415 4.51 -22.99 -15.81
N LEU A 416 3.88 -22.23 -16.70
CA LEU A 416 3.45 -22.68 -18.02
C LEU A 416 4.14 -21.85 -19.09
N LYS A 417 4.91 -22.50 -19.96
CA LYS A 417 5.39 -21.89 -21.21
C LYS A 417 4.38 -22.21 -22.30
N SER A 418 3.91 -21.20 -23.05
CA SER A 418 2.95 -21.44 -24.13
C SER A 418 3.52 -21.06 -25.49
N GLU A 419 3.10 -21.80 -26.51
CA GLU A 419 3.50 -21.60 -27.90
C GLU A 419 2.26 -21.35 -28.75
N CYS A 420 2.24 -20.21 -29.44
CA CYS A 420 1.12 -19.78 -30.28
C CYS A 420 1.38 -20.13 -31.75
N ARG A 421 0.39 -20.74 -32.40
CA ARG A 421 0.46 -21.14 -33.81
C ARG A 421 -0.80 -20.73 -34.55
N LEU A 422 -0.63 -19.94 -35.61
CA LEU A 422 -1.72 -19.68 -36.55
C LEU A 422 -2.16 -20.99 -37.22
N VAL A 423 -3.44 -21.33 -37.05
CA VAL A 423 -4.05 -22.52 -37.64
C VAL A 423 -4.67 -22.17 -38.98
N ASP A 424 -5.45 -21.09 -39.00
CA ASP A 424 -6.18 -20.68 -40.20
C ASP A 424 -6.65 -19.23 -40.22
N VAL A 425 -6.95 -18.73 -41.41
CA VAL A 425 -7.61 -17.44 -41.65
C VAL A 425 -8.74 -17.64 -42.65
N LEU A 426 -9.97 -17.26 -42.27
CA LEU A 426 -11.17 -17.47 -43.07
C LEU A 426 -11.84 -16.16 -43.45
N ASP A 427 -12.38 -16.11 -44.65
CA ASP A 427 -13.20 -15.00 -45.13
C ASP A 427 -14.68 -15.28 -44.85
N LYS A 428 -15.33 -14.40 -44.09
CA LYS A 428 -16.76 -14.48 -43.78
C LYS A 428 -17.55 -13.34 -44.44
N GLY A 429 -17.01 -12.72 -45.48
CA GLY A 429 -17.61 -11.60 -46.20
C GLY A 429 -17.41 -10.29 -45.46
N SER A 430 -18.30 -9.94 -44.53
CA SER A 430 -18.20 -8.69 -43.77
C SER A 430 -17.15 -8.71 -42.64
N GLY A 431 -16.35 -9.78 -42.52
CA GLY A 431 -15.29 -9.92 -41.52
C GLY A 431 -14.39 -11.12 -41.79
N ALA A 432 -13.26 -11.18 -41.10
CA ALA A 432 -12.34 -12.32 -41.13
C ALA A 432 -12.42 -13.12 -39.82
N VAL A 433 -12.11 -14.41 -39.89
CA VAL A 433 -11.89 -15.27 -38.71
C VAL A 433 -10.43 -15.68 -38.69
N VAL A 434 -9.76 -15.48 -37.56
CA VAL A 434 -8.41 -15.95 -37.29
C VAL A 434 -8.48 -17.07 -36.25
N ILE A 435 -7.93 -18.23 -36.58
CA ILE A 435 -7.90 -19.41 -35.70
C ILE A 435 -6.47 -19.64 -35.23
N ILE A 436 -6.24 -19.66 -33.92
CA ILE A 436 -4.91 -19.80 -33.31
C ILE A 436 -4.94 -20.92 -32.28
N ASP A 437 -4.01 -21.86 -32.39
CA ASP A 437 -3.72 -22.84 -31.36
C ASP A 437 -2.71 -22.25 -30.37
N VAL A 438 -2.90 -22.53 -29.08
CA VAL A 438 -1.91 -22.27 -28.03
C VAL A 438 -1.69 -23.57 -27.25
N ASP A 439 -0.53 -24.18 -27.43
CA ASP A 439 -0.09 -25.34 -26.66
C ASP A 439 0.73 -24.86 -25.46
N SER A 440 0.42 -25.33 -24.25
CA SER A 440 1.14 -24.96 -23.03
C SER A 440 1.84 -26.16 -22.37
N PHE A 441 3.07 -25.92 -21.94
CA PHE A 441 4.01 -26.91 -21.42
C PHE A 441 4.41 -26.57 -19.99
N ASN A 442 4.56 -27.61 -19.16
CA ASN A 442 5.08 -27.45 -17.79
C ASN A 442 6.62 -27.30 -17.77
N GLU A 443 7.20 -27.13 -16.58
CA GLU A 443 8.66 -27.02 -16.38
C GLU A 443 9.46 -28.25 -16.84
N LYS A 444 8.79 -29.41 -16.99
CA LYS A 444 9.37 -30.65 -17.52
C LYS A 444 9.24 -30.77 -19.05
N ASN A 445 8.82 -29.70 -19.72
CA ASN A 445 8.53 -29.65 -21.15
C ASN A 445 7.46 -30.65 -21.61
N GLN A 446 6.55 -31.03 -20.71
CA GLN A 446 5.41 -31.89 -21.04
C GLN A 446 4.23 -31.01 -21.41
N ARG A 447 3.55 -31.31 -22.51
CA ARG A 447 2.33 -30.60 -22.88
C ARG A 447 1.22 -30.92 -21.89
N VAL A 448 0.69 -29.89 -21.23
CA VAL A 448 -0.35 -30.04 -20.19
C VAL A 448 -1.70 -29.49 -20.61
N MET A 449 -1.71 -28.58 -21.58
CA MET A 449 -2.91 -27.91 -22.04
C MET A 449 -2.79 -27.56 -23.53
N ARG A 450 -3.92 -27.61 -24.24
CA ARG A 450 -4.10 -27.03 -25.57
C ARG A 450 -5.34 -26.15 -25.56
N THR A 451 -5.24 -24.96 -26.13
CA THR A 451 -6.41 -24.10 -26.39
C THR A 451 -6.47 -23.73 -27.86
N GLN A 452 -7.67 -23.52 -28.39
CA GLN A 452 -7.86 -22.95 -29.73
C GLN A 452 -8.80 -21.77 -29.64
N TRP A 453 -8.33 -20.64 -30.18
CA TRP A 453 -8.99 -19.34 -30.12
C TRP A 453 -9.50 -18.99 -31.50
N THR A 454 -10.80 -18.70 -31.60
CA THR A 454 -11.43 -18.24 -32.85
C THR A 454 -11.81 -16.77 -32.71
N ILE A 455 -11.03 -15.90 -33.33
CA ILE A 455 -11.16 -14.45 -33.25
C ILE A 455 -11.82 -13.92 -34.52
N PHE A 456 -12.92 -13.18 -34.37
CA PHE A 456 -13.64 -12.54 -35.48
C PHE A 456 -13.24 -11.07 -35.58
N LEU A 457 -12.65 -10.68 -36.71
CA LEU A 457 -12.23 -9.32 -37.04
C LEU A 457 -13.31 -8.68 -37.91
N VAL A 458 -14.15 -7.84 -37.31
CA VAL A 458 -15.29 -7.26 -38.02
C VAL A 458 -14.79 -6.22 -39.03
N GLY A 459 -15.28 -6.30 -40.28
CA GLY A 459 -14.89 -5.41 -41.37
C GLY A 459 -13.68 -5.86 -42.18
N ALA A 460 -12.93 -6.85 -41.70
CA ALA A 460 -11.68 -7.31 -42.31
C ALA A 460 -11.86 -8.47 -43.33
N GLY A 461 -13.05 -8.63 -43.91
CA GLY A 461 -13.37 -9.70 -44.87
C GLY A 461 -13.33 -9.26 -46.34
N ASN A 462 -13.92 -10.06 -47.24
CA ASN A 462 -13.95 -9.86 -48.70
C ASN A 462 -12.59 -9.91 -49.39
N PHE A 463 -11.62 -10.63 -48.82
CA PHE A 463 -10.29 -10.85 -49.40
C PHE A 463 -10.23 -12.13 -50.26
N GLY A 464 -11.36 -12.83 -50.46
CA GLY A 464 -11.46 -14.00 -51.34
C GLY A 464 -10.91 -15.29 -50.73
N GLY A 465 -10.78 -15.35 -49.40
CA GLY A 465 -10.30 -16.52 -48.67
C GLY A 465 -11.33 -17.65 -48.56
N LYS A 466 -10.89 -18.81 -48.08
CA LYS A 466 -11.79 -19.93 -47.76
C LYS A 466 -12.76 -19.56 -46.62
N ARG A 467 -13.97 -20.10 -46.68
CA ARG A 467 -15.04 -19.76 -45.72
C ARG A 467 -15.15 -20.71 -44.53
N SER A 468 -14.43 -21.81 -44.52
CA SER A 468 -14.46 -22.83 -43.46
C SER A 468 -13.07 -23.45 -43.27
N SER A 469 -12.83 -24.03 -42.09
CA SER A 469 -11.61 -24.75 -41.76
C SER A 469 -11.96 -26.14 -41.25
N GLU A 470 -11.31 -27.17 -41.79
CA GLU A 470 -11.35 -28.53 -41.21
C GLU A 470 -10.49 -28.65 -39.95
N LYS A 471 -9.59 -27.69 -39.71
CA LYS A 471 -8.69 -27.64 -38.56
C LYS A 471 -9.29 -26.92 -37.34
N SER A 472 -10.47 -26.32 -37.50
CA SER A 472 -11.22 -25.70 -36.42
C SER A 472 -11.83 -26.79 -35.54
N GLU A 473 -11.60 -26.69 -34.23
CA GLU A 473 -12.35 -27.50 -33.27
C GLU A 473 -13.83 -27.14 -33.37
N LYS A 474 -14.69 -28.15 -33.45
CA LYS A 474 -16.11 -27.95 -33.74
C LYS A 474 -16.88 -27.77 -32.43
N VAL A 475 -17.48 -26.60 -32.26
CA VAL A 475 -18.62 -26.40 -31.35
C VAL A 475 -19.81 -27.24 -31.82
N GLN A 476 -20.64 -27.76 -30.90
CA GLN A 476 -21.71 -28.70 -31.22
C GLN A 476 -23.05 -28.28 -30.61
N PRO A 477 -24.14 -28.25 -31.40
CA PRO A 477 -25.47 -27.94 -30.86
C PRO A 477 -25.89 -28.97 -29.81
N PRO A 478 -26.72 -28.58 -28.82
CA PRO A 478 -27.31 -29.53 -27.90
C PRO A 478 -28.27 -30.49 -28.64
N PRO A 479 -28.52 -31.69 -28.10
CA PRO A 479 -29.49 -32.61 -28.67
C PRO A 479 -30.90 -32.00 -28.65
N ASN A 480 -31.71 -32.35 -29.66
CA ASN A 480 -33.07 -31.82 -29.82
C ASN A 480 -34.06 -32.48 -28.84
N ARG A 481 -33.88 -32.21 -27.54
CA ARG A 481 -34.70 -32.67 -26.43
C ARG A 481 -34.60 -31.68 -25.26
N LYS A 482 -35.40 -31.87 -24.22
CA LYS A 482 -35.29 -31.04 -22.99
C LYS A 482 -33.94 -31.27 -22.28
N PRO A 483 -33.39 -30.23 -21.61
CA PRO A 483 -32.16 -30.37 -20.83
C PRO A 483 -32.36 -31.34 -19.66
N ASP A 484 -31.30 -32.07 -19.35
CA ASP A 484 -31.25 -32.99 -18.21
C ASP A 484 -31.09 -32.23 -16.89
N ALA A 485 -30.40 -31.08 -16.93
CA ALA A 485 -30.21 -30.21 -15.78
C ALA A 485 -30.19 -28.74 -16.20
N VAL A 486 -30.64 -27.87 -15.30
CA VAL A 486 -30.67 -26.40 -15.48
C VAL A 486 -30.17 -25.76 -14.20
N VAL A 487 -29.22 -24.84 -14.31
CA VAL A 487 -28.68 -24.06 -13.18
C VAL A 487 -28.76 -22.58 -13.51
N GLU A 488 -29.34 -21.79 -12.60
CA GLU A 488 -29.38 -20.33 -12.71
C GLU A 488 -28.49 -19.70 -11.64
N GLU A 489 -27.63 -18.77 -12.05
CA GLU A 489 -26.78 -18.04 -11.12
C GLU A 489 -26.66 -16.56 -11.52
N LYS A 490 -26.90 -15.69 -10.53
CA LYS A 490 -26.77 -14.24 -10.70
C LYS A 490 -25.33 -13.80 -10.48
N THR A 491 -24.77 -13.14 -11.48
CA THR A 491 -23.42 -12.55 -11.38
C THR A 491 -23.41 -11.33 -10.47
N SER A 492 -22.25 -10.98 -9.92
CA SER A 492 -22.10 -9.70 -9.21
C SER A 492 -22.11 -8.52 -10.19
N VAL A 493 -22.54 -7.34 -9.73
CA VAL A 493 -22.35 -6.08 -10.48
C VAL A 493 -20.88 -5.76 -10.70
N ASP A 494 -19.99 -6.25 -9.83
CA ASP A 494 -18.54 -6.10 -9.92
C ASP A 494 -17.86 -7.27 -10.64
N GLN A 495 -18.62 -8.20 -11.25
CA GLN A 495 -18.05 -9.46 -11.74
C GLN A 495 -16.98 -9.26 -12.81
N ALA A 496 -17.19 -8.31 -13.74
CA ALA A 496 -16.19 -7.96 -14.75
C ALA A 496 -14.95 -7.29 -14.13
N ALA A 497 -15.14 -6.47 -13.09
CA ALA A 497 -14.07 -5.82 -12.34
C ALA A 497 -13.20 -6.84 -11.58
N LEU A 498 -13.81 -7.92 -11.09
CA LEU A 498 -13.09 -9.03 -10.46
C LEU A 498 -12.39 -9.91 -11.50
N TYR A 499 -13.08 -10.32 -12.56
CA TYR A 499 -12.53 -11.23 -13.57
C TYR A 499 -11.33 -10.64 -14.31
N ARG A 500 -11.36 -9.34 -14.65
CA ARG A 500 -10.20 -8.67 -15.27
C ARG A 500 -8.93 -8.74 -14.41
N LEU A 501 -9.03 -8.94 -13.09
CA LEU A 501 -7.84 -9.10 -12.24
C LEU A 501 -7.05 -10.36 -12.58
N CYS A 502 -7.70 -11.38 -13.15
CA CYS A 502 -7.07 -12.64 -13.53
C CYS A 502 -6.13 -12.49 -14.75
N GLY A 503 -6.37 -11.52 -15.64
CA GLY A 503 -5.46 -11.26 -16.77
C GLY A 503 -6.04 -10.35 -17.85
N ASP A 504 -7.34 -10.47 -18.18
CA ASP A 504 -7.94 -9.73 -19.30
C ASP A 504 -8.25 -8.28 -18.91
N LYS A 505 -7.33 -7.36 -19.23
CA LYS A 505 -7.44 -5.95 -18.88
C LYS A 505 -8.23 -5.11 -19.89
N ASN A 506 -8.84 -5.70 -20.91
CA ASN A 506 -9.51 -4.96 -21.98
C ASN A 506 -10.52 -3.92 -21.41
N PRO A 507 -10.40 -2.63 -21.76
CA PRO A 507 -11.24 -1.57 -21.19
C PRO A 507 -12.74 -1.72 -21.46
N ILE A 508 -13.17 -2.47 -22.50
CA ILE A 508 -14.61 -2.70 -22.80
C ILE A 508 -15.39 -3.30 -21.62
N HIS A 509 -14.68 -3.93 -20.68
CA HIS A 509 -15.25 -4.62 -19.51
C HIS A 509 -15.34 -3.75 -18.26
N ILE A 510 -14.86 -2.50 -18.28
CA ILE A 510 -14.86 -1.62 -17.10
C ILE A 510 -15.09 -0.14 -17.40
N ASP A 511 -14.63 0.36 -18.55
CA ASP A 511 -14.76 1.78 -18.93
C ASP A 511 -15.98 1.98 -19.83
N PRO A 512 -17.03 2.70 -19.38
CA PRO A 512 -18.21 2.97 -20.19
C PRO A 512 -17.90 3.69 -21.51
N SER A 513 -16.89 4.57 -21.53
CA SER A 513 -16.51 5.31 -22.74
C SER A 513 -15.96 4.37 -23.80
N PHE A 514 -15.15 3.40 -23.39
CA PHE A 514 -14.54 2.42 -24.28
C PHE A 514 -15.53 1.34 -24.71
N ALA A 515 -16.45 0.94 -23.82
CA ALA A 515 -17.56 0.05 -24.17
C ALA A 515 -18.44 0.65 -25.29
N LEU A 516 -18.73 1.95 -25.23
CA LEU A 516 -19.47 2.68 -26.28
C LEU A 516 -18.74 2.67 -27.62
N VAL A 517 -17.42 2.89 -27.62
CA VAL A 517 -16.59 2.77 -28.85
C VAL A 517 -16.66 1.36 -29.42
N GLY A 518 -16.64 0.34 -28.56
CA GLY A 518 -16.82 -1.07 -28.94
C GLY A 518 -18.25 -1.46 -29.36
N GLY A 519 -19.19 -0.51 -29.39
CA GLY A 519 -20.59 -0.75 -29.81
C GLY A 519 -21.51 -1.28 -28.70
N PHE A 520 -21.11 -1.19 -27.43
CA PHE A 520 -21.91 -1.60 -26.28
C PHE A 520 -22.39 -0.39 -25.48
N SER A 521 -23.66 -0.40 -25.04
CA SER A 521 -24.22 0.72 -24.27
C SER A 521 -23.60 0.90 -22.88
N GLN A 522 -22.94 -0.12 -22.35
CA GLN A 522 -22.26 -0.14 -21.06
C GLN A 522 -21.24 -1.30 -21.01
N PRO A 523 -20.35 -1.34 -20.00
CA PRO A 523 -19.37 -2.42 -19.87
C PRO A 523 -20.03 -3.80 -19.78
N ILE A 524 -19.52 -4.75 -20.56
CA ILE A 524 -20.04 -6.12 -20.64
C ILE A 524 -19.16 -7.08 -19.83
N LEU A 525 -19.71 -8.22 -19.42
CA LEU A 525 -18.96 -9.30 -18.81
C LEU A 525 -18.10 -10.01 -19.87
N HIS A 526 -16.92 -10.48 -19.49
CA HIS A 526 -16.06 -11.28 -20.36
C HIS A 526 -16.77 -12.58 -20.80
N GLY A 527 -16.65 -12.94 -22.08
CA GLY A 527 -17.17 -14.22 -22.58
C GLY A 527 -16.57 -15.42 -21.82
N LEU A 528 -15.25 -15.39 -21.60
CA LEU A 528 -14.53 -16.42 -20.85
C LEU A 528 -14.96 -16.50 -19.37
N CYS A 529 -15.44 -15.40 -18.78
CA CYS A 529 -16.04 -15.43 -17.45
C CYS A 529 -17.35 -16.21 -17.48
N SER A 530 -18.22 -15.92 -18.45
CA SER A 530 -19.49 -16.66 -18.64
C SER A 530 -19.23 -18.15 -18.91
N LEU A 531 -18.19 -18.49 -19.67
CA LEU A 531 -17.77 -19.88 -19.91
C LEU A 531 -17.27 -20.57 -18.63
N GLY A 532 -16.56 -19.84 -17.78
CA GLY A 532 -16.14 -20.30 -16.46
C GLY A 532 -17.32 -20.64 -15.55
N TYR A 533 -18.33 -19.76 -15.49
CA TYR A 533 -19.58 -20.03 -14.78
C TYR A 533 -20.28 -21.29 -15.29
N ALA A 534 -20.49 -21.38 -16.61
CA ALA A 534 -21.19 -22.51 -17.22
C ALA A 534 -20.45 -23.84 -17.01
N THR A 535 -19.12 -23.84 -17.18
CA THR A 535 -18.29 -25.03 -16.94
C THR A 535 -18.31 -25.43 -15.46
N ARG A 536 -18.31 -24.45 -14.54
CA ARG A 536 -18.46 -24.70 -13.10
C ARG A 536 -19.81 -25.36 -12.80
N HIS A 537 -20.90 -24.93 -13.44
CA HIS A 537 -22.22 -25.58 -13.29
C HIS A 537 -22.18 -27.04 -13.77
N VAL A 538 -21.54 -27.32 -14.90
CA VAL A 538 -21.38 -28.70 -15.42
C VAL A 538 -20.56 -29.55 -14.45
N LEU A 539 -19.41 -29.06 -13.98
CA LEU A 539 -18.56 -29.79 -13.04
C LEU A 539 -19.28 -30.07 -11.72
N LYS A 540 -20.02 -29.10 -11.19
CA LYS A 540 -20.86 -29.28 -10.01
C LYS A 540 -21.87 -30.40 -10.22
N GLN A 541 -22.61 -30.34 -11.33
CA GLN A 541 -23.75 -31.23 -11.59
C GLN A 541 -23.33 -32.68 -11.86
N TYR A 542 -22.25 -32.87 -12.65
CA TYR A 542 -21.88 -34.18 -13.19
C TYR A 542 -20.62 -34.79 -12.58
N THR A 543 -19.79 -34.00 -11.89
CA THR A 543 -18.52 -34.49 -11.31
C THR A 543 -18.38 -34.22 -9.82
N ASN A 544 -19.34 -33.51 -9.20
CA ASN A 544 -19.20 -32.99 -7.84
C ASN A 544 -17.86 -32.26 -7.63
N TYR A 545 -17.47 -31.46 -8.63
CA TYR A 545 -16.19 -30.75 -8.68
C TYR A 545 -14.93 -31.61 -8.69
N ASP A 546 -15.01 -32.89 -9.07
CA ASP A 546 -13.81 -33.67 -9.37
C ASP A 546 -13.17 -33.21 -10.68
N VAL A 547 -12.20 -32.30 -10.56
CA VAL A 547 -11.47 -31.71 -11.69
C VAL A 547 -10.63 -32.73 -12.46
N LYS A 548 -10.36 -33.92 -11.89
CA LYS A 548 -9.63 -35.00 -12.58
C LYS A 548 -10.48 -35.64 -13.68
N LEU A 549 -11.80 -35.46 -13.63
CA LEU A 549 -12.72 -35.95 -14.65
C LEU A 549 -12.89 -34.96 -15.81
N PHE A 550 -12.35 -33.75 -15.75
CA PHE A 550 -12.41 -32.82 -16.87
C PHE A 550 -11.42 -33.21 -17.97
N LYS A 551 -11.88 -33.25 -19.23
CA LYS A 551 -11.01 -33.44 -20.40
C LYS A 551 -10.94 -32.17 -21.25
N ALA A 552 -12.08 -31.69 -21.72
CA ALA A 552 -12.13 -30.53 -22.61
C ALA A 552 -13.41 -29.71 -22.42
N ALA A 553 -13.39 -28.45 -22.83
CA ALA A 553 -14.57 -27.60 -22.95
C ALA A 553 -14.50 -26.77 -24.23
N ALA A 554 -15.64 -26.60 -24.90
CA ALA A 554 -15.76 -25.77 -26.08
C ALA A 554 -17.04 -24.95 -26.04
N GLY A 555 -17.07 -23.79 -26.68
CA GLY A 555 -18.30 -23.01 -26.82
C GLY A 555 -18.17 -21.80 -27.73
N ARG A 556 -19.31 -21.36 -28.27
CA ARG A 556 -19.43 -20.14 -29.09
C ARG A 556 -20.08 -19.01 -28.27
N PHE A 557 -19.42 -17.86 -28.23
CA PHE A 557 -19.95 -16.64 -27.63
C PHE A 557 -20.96 -16.01 -28.60
N ALA A 558 -22.22 -15.94 -28.20
CA ALA A 558 -23.33 -15.57 -29.07
C ALA A 558 -23.89 -14.17 -28.79
N SER A 559 -23.86 -13.71 -27.55
CA SER A 559 -24.33 -12.37 -27.17
C SER A 559 -23.68 -11.89 -25.87
N PRO A 560 -23.52 -10.57 -25.68
CA PRO A 560 -23.00 -10.03 -24.43
C PRO A 560 -23.99 -10.22 -23.28
N ILE A 561 -23.45 -10.30 -22.06
CA ILE A 561 -24.21 -10.20 -20.82
C ILE A 561 -23.60 -9.09 -19.95
N LEU A 562 -24.44 -8.42 -19.17
CA LEU A 562 -24.01 -7.33 -18.28
C LEU A 562 -23.68 -7.90 -16.89
N PRO A 563 -22.63 -7.39 -16.21
CA PRO A 563 -22.41 -7.71 -14.79
C PRO A 563 -23.65 -7.40 -13.95
N GLY A 564 -24.04 -8.33 -13.07
CA GLY A 564 -25.26 -8.23 -12.27
C GLY A 564 -26.47 -8.98 -12.86
N GLN A 565 -26.40 -9.43 -14.12
CA GLN A 565 -27.45 -10.26 -14.75
C GLN A 565 -27.27 -11.75 -14.43
N THR A 566 -28.32 -12.52 -14.73
CA THR A 566 -28.46 -13.93 -14.35
C THR A 566 -28.16 -14.84 -15.52
N LEU A 567 -27.19 -15.74 -15.33
CA LEU A 567 -26.85 -16.80 -16.28
C LEU A 567 -27.65 -18.06 -15.96
N ARG A 568 -28.47 -18.51 -16.91
CA ARG A 568 -29.08 -19.85 -16.89
C ARG A 568 -28.28 -20.77 -17.79
N THR A 569 -27.74 -21.85 -17.24
CA THR A 569 -27.02 -22.90 -17.98
C THR A 569 -27.89 -24.14 -18.08
N GLU A 570 -28.23 -24.52 -19.31
CA GLU A 570 -28.97 -25.73 -19.63
C GLU A 570 -27.99 -26.80 -20.09
N MET A 571 -28.14 -28.04 -19.62
CA MET A 571 -27.16 -29.11 -19.80
C MET A 571 -27.82 -30.40 -20.27
N TRP A 572 -27.20 -31.08 -21.24
CA TRP A 572 -27.63 -32.35 -21.80
C TRP A 572 -26.47 -33.33 -21.82
N GLN A 573 -26.65 -34.50 -21.20
CA GLN A 573 -25.66 -35.55 -21.18
C GLN A 573 -25.83 -36.52 -22.35
N GLU A 574 -24.75 -36.75 -23.09
CA GLU A 574 -24.61 -37.81 -24.11
C GLU A 574 -23.30 -38.57 -23.87
N GLY A 575 -23.38 -39.70 -23.16
CA GLY A 575 -22.21 -40.47 -22.75
C GLY A 575 -21.28 -39.66 -21.83
N SER A 576 -20.05 -39.46 -22.26
CA SER A 576 -19.03 -38.67 -21.57
C SER A 576 -19.07 -37.17 -21.89
N ARG A 577 -19.89 -36.75 -22.86
CA ARG A 577 -20.02 -35.35 -23.27
C ARG A 577 -21.26 -34.73 -22.62
N ILE A 578 -21.09 -33.57 -22.02
CA ILE A 578 -22.17 -32.73 -21.51
C ILE A 578 -22.29 -31.53 -22.42
N HIS A 579 -23.29 -31.54 -23.32
CA HIS A 579 -23.65 -30.35 -24.08
C HIS A 579 -24.24 -29.31 -23.13
N PHE A 580 -23.97 -28.03 -23.37
CA PHE A 580 -24.63 -26.96 -22.65
C PHE A 580 -24.86 -25.73 -23.50
N GLU A 581 -25.83 -24.93 -23.08
CA GLU A 581 -26.04 -23.56 -23.54
C GLU A 581 -26.24 -22.66 -22.33
N SER A 582 -25.81 -21.40 -22.44
CA SER A 582 -26.04 -20.41 -21.40
C SER A 582 -26.83 -19.24 -21.95
N MET A 583 -27.83 -18.78 -21.22
CA MET A 583 -28.66 -17.64 -21.59
C MET A 583 -28.75 -16.60 -20.48
N CYS A 584 -28.95 -15.35 -20.85
CA CYS A 584 -29.26 -14.26 -19.92
C CYS A 584 -30.76 -14.31 -19.61
N VAL A 585 -31.13 -14.60 -18.38
CA VAL A 585 -32.54 -14.76 -17.97
C VAL A 585 -33.35 -13.48 -18.22
N GLU A 586 -32.74 -12.33 -17.96
CA GLU A 586 -33.40 -11.02 -18.09
C GLU A 586 -33.70 -10.64 -19.54
N THR A 587 -32.91 -11.13 -20.50
CA THR A 587 -33.07 -10.77 -21.93
C THR A 587 -33.60 -11.91 -22.79
N GLY A 588 -33.57 -13.15 -22.28
CA GLY A 588 -33.87 -14.36 -23.04
C GLY A 588 -32.84 -14.72 -24.12
N LYS A 589 -31.73 -13.95 -24.25
CA LYS A 589 -30.73 -14.17 -25.30
C LYS A 589 -29.72 -15.24 -24.89
N LYS A 590 -29.32 -16.07 -25.86
CA LYS A 590 -28.20 -17.02 -25.71
C LYS A 590 -26.89 -16.26 -25.62
N VAL A 591 -26.16 -16.46 -24.53
CA VAL A 591 -24.83 -15.89 -24.26
C VAL A 591 -23.75 -16.86 -24.76
N ILE A 592 -23.93 -18.15 -24.49
CA ILE A 592 -23.06 -19.23 -24.98
C ILE A 592 -23.94 -20.24 -25.71
N SER A 593 -23.54 -20.60 -26.92
CA SER A 593 -24.25 -21.56 -27.79
C SER A 593 -23.33 -22.67 -28.26
N ASN A 594 -23.94 -23.80 -28.65
CA ASN A 594 -23.23 -24.96 -29.21
C ASN A 594 -22.06 -25.46 -28.34
N ALA A 595 -22.18 -25.36 -27.01
CA ALA A 595 -21.08 -25.63 -26.11
C ALA A 595 -21.14 -27.05 -25.55
N TYR A 596 -19.99 -27.56 -25.11
CA TYR A 596 -19.90 -28.84 -24.41
C TYR A 596 -18.73 -28.88 -23.45
N VAL A 597 -18.81 -29.80 -22.48
CA VAL A 597 -17.69 -30.28 -21.67
C VAL A 597 -17.54 -31.77 -21.91
N ASP A 598 -16.34 -32.20 -22.28
CA ASP A 598 -15.98 -33.61 -22.28
C ASP A 598 -15.41 -34.02 -20.93
N LEU A 599 -15.92 -35.14 -20.43
CA LEU A 599 -15.47 -35.76 -19.19
C LEU A 599 -14.70 -37.05 -19.47
N ILE A 600 -13.83 -37.43 -18.54
CA ILE A 600 -13.16 -38.73 -18.52
C ILE A 600 -14.14 -39.73 -17.89
N GLY A 601 -14.64 -40.66 -18.70
CA GLY A 601 -15.70 -41.61 -18.30
C GLY A 601 -17.11 -41.04 -18.47
N ALA A 602 -18.13 -41.85 -18.15
CA ALA A 602 -19.55 -41.47 -18.26
C ALA A 602 -20.20 -41.37 -16.87
N PRO A 603 -19.89 -40.33 -16.07
CA PRO A 603 -20.45 -40.19 -14.73
C PRO A 603 -21.96 -39.94 -14.80
N LYS A 604 -22.75 -40.64 -13.99
CA LYS A 604 -24.20 -40.41 -13.91
C LYS A 604 -24.46 -39.07 -13.22
N ALA A 605 -25.37 -38.27 -13.77
CA ALA A 605 -25.85 -37.04 -13.14
C ALA A 605 -26.16 -37.28 -11.65
N SER A 606 -25.67 -36.40 -10.77
CA SER A 606 -26.08 -36.42 -9.37
C SER A 606 -27.59 -36.13 -9.31
N LYS A 607 -28.36 -36.97 -8.62
CA LYS A 607 -29.79 -36.72 -8.35
C LYS A 607 -29.92 -35.60 -7.29
N GLY A 608 -29.57 -34.38 -7.67
CA GLY A 608 -29.78 -33.14 -6.92
C GLY A 608 -30.84 -32.27 -7.61
N PRO A 609 -31.61 -31.47 -6.87
CA PRO A 609 -32.99 -31.11 -7.24
C PRO A 609 -33.09 -30.20 -8.47
N ILE A 610 -34.10 -30.53 -9.30
CA ILE A 610 -34.71 -29.67 -10.31
C ILE A 610 -35.19 -28.39 -9.60
N VAL A 611 -34.80 -27.22 -10.11
CA VAL A 611 -35.23 -25.92 -9.58
C VAL A 611 -36.75 -25.80 -9.69
N SER A 612 -37.44 -25.76 -8.56
CA SER A 612 -38.79 -25.21 -8.46
C SER A 612 -38.88 -24.34 -7.21
N ASN A 613 -39.14 -23.06 -7.43
CA ASN A 613 -39.42 -22.02 -6.45
C ASN A 613 -38.28 -21.67 -5.50
N SER A 614 -37.85 -20.41 -5.62
CA SER A 614 -37.22 -19.65 -4.54
C SER A 614 -37.85 -20.02 -3.19
N THR A 615 -37.11 -20.79 -2.39
CA THR A 615 -37.36 -20.82 -0.95
C THR A 615 -36.38 -19.81 -0.37
N PRO A 616 -36.86 -18.65 0.08
CA PRO A 616 -35.96 -17.65 0.65
C PRO A 616 -35.37 -18.23 1.93
N THR A 617 -34.05 -18.20 2.07
CA THR A 617 -33.42 -18.29 3.40
C THR A 617 -34.00 -17.16 4.23
N LEU A 618 -34.89 -17.49 5.16
CA LEU A 618 -35.51 -16.55 6.09
C LEU A 618 -34.39 -15.87 6.89
N LYS A 619 -34.37 -14.54 6.92
CA LYS A 619 -33.38 -13.76 7.67
C LYS A 619 -33.42 -14.09 9.16
N SER A 620 -34.60 -14.44 9.68
CA SER A 620 -34.84 -14.89 11.05
C SER A 620 -34.14 -16.21 11.41
N GLN A 621 -33.76 -17.05 10.45
CA GLN A 621 -33.02 -18.30 10.70
C GLN A 621 -31.66 -18.02 11.38
N PHE A 622 -30.98 -16.94 10.99
CA PHE A 622 -29.73 -16.50 11.64
C PHE A 622 -29.96 -16.08 13.10
N ILE A 623 -31.14 -15.55 13.41
CA ILE A 623 -31.48 -15.07 14.75
C ILE A 623 -31.71 -16.25 15.69
N PHE A 624 -32.45 -17.29 15.27
CA PHE A 624 -32.61 -18.51 16.09
C PHE A 624 -31.30 -19.27 16.28
N LYS A 625 -30.41 -19.27 15.28
CA LYS A 625 -29.05 -19.80 15.42
C LYS A 625 -28.25 -19.01 16.47
N THR A 626 -28.30 -17.68 16.40
CA THR A 626 -27.63 -16.80 17.39
C THR A 626 -28.19 -17.01 18.81
N MET A 627 -29.51 -17.19 18.95
CA MET A 627 -30.14 -17.51 20.24
C MET A 627 -29.68 -18.88 20.76
N ALA A 628 -29.47 -19.87 19.89
CA ALA A 628 -28.96 -21.19 20.29
C ALA A 628 -27.50 -21.12 20.77
N ASP A 629 -26.66 -20.34 20.07
CA ASP A 629 -25.27 -20.10 20.47
C ASP A 629 -25.21 -19.37 21.83
N GLN A 630 -26.08 -18.38 22.08
CA GLN A 630 -26.18 -17.69 23.36
C GLN A 630 -26.62 -18.60 24.52
N LEU A 631 -27.52 -19.54 24.27
CA LEU A 631 -27.92 -20.53 25.29
C LEU A 631 -26.79 -21.51 25.61
N ALA A 632 -25.96 -21.86 24.63
CA ALA A 632 -24.79 -22.69 24.84
C ALA A 632 -23.70 -21.99 25.69
N GLU A 633 -23.52 -20.68 25.49
CA GLU A 633 -22.54 -19.88 26.25
C GLU A 633 -23.03 -19.46 27.65
N MET A 634 -24.35 -19.32 27.83
CA MET A 634 -24.97 -18.80 29.06
C MET A 634 -26.18 -19.66 29.50
N PRO A 635 -25.96 -20.91 29.96
CA PRO A 635 -27.04 -21.85 30.27
C PRO A 635 -27.97 -21.36 31.40
N ASP A 636 -27.49 -20.47 32.27
CA ASP A 636 -28.28 -19.86 33.36
C ASP A 636 -29.47 -19.01 32.85
N ILE A 637 -29.43 -18.53 31.60
CA ILE A 637 -30.53 -17.73 31.01
C ILE A 637 -31.80 -18.58 30.91
N ALA A 638 -31.69 -19.85 30.50
CA ALA A 638 -32.83 -20.75 30.41
C ALA A 638 -33.48 -20.96 31.78
N SER A 639 -32.65 -21.20 32.81
CA SER A 639 -33.10 -21.41 34.19
C SER A 639 -33.89 -20.24 34.79
N LYS A 640 -33.70 -19.02 34.27
CA LYS A 640 -34.43 -17.81 34.69
C LYS A 640 -35.75 -17.59 33.94
N ILE A 641 -35.88 -18.11 32.72
CA ILE A 641 -37.05 -17.90 31.87
C ILE A 641 -38.10 -18.99 32.10
N GLN A 642 -37.68 -20.25 32.23
CA GLN A 642 -38.50 -21.43 32.58
C GLN A 642 -39.81 -21.56 31.77
N ALA A 643 -39.74 -21.30 30.46
CA ALA A 643 -40.91 -21.31 29.58
C ALA A 643 -40.58 -21.86 28.20
N ILE A 644 -41.61 -22.35 27.50
CA ILE A 644 -41.48 -22.86 26.13
C ILE A 644 -42.23 -21.90 25.21
N TYR A 645 -41.56 -21.46 24.15
CA TYR A 645 -42.11 -20.55 23.16
C TYR A 645 -42.17 -21.21 21.80
N GLU A 646 -43.20 -20.91 21.03
CA GLU A 646 -43.28 -21.30 19.63
C GLU A 646 -43.28 -20.04 18.78
N TRP A 647 -42.44 -19.99 17.74
CA TRP A 647 -42.33 -18.86 16.83
C TRP A 647 -42.75 -19.29 15.44
N ASN A 648 -43.78 -18.64 14.90
CA ASN A 648 -44.23 -18.82 13.53
C ASN A 648 -43.74 -17.62 12.70
N ILE A 649 -42.73 -17.86 11.87
CA ILE A 649 -42.17 -16.85 10.99
C ILE A 649 -42.99 -16.82 9.70
N LEU A 650 -43.56 -15.66 9.40
CA LEU A 650 -44.30 -15.42 8.17
C LEU A 650 -43.35 -14.92 7.06
N GLN A 651 -43.64 -15.32 5.84
CA GLN A 651 -43.11 -14.68 4.65
C GLN A 651 -44.24 -14.56 3.64
N ASN A 652 -44.48 -13.34 3.15
CA ASN A 652 -45.63 -13.03 2.29
C ASN A 652 -46.97 -13.48 2.93
N GLY A 653 -47.10 -13.33 4.26
CA GLY A 653 -48.32 -13.65 5.00
C GLY A 653 -48.59 -15.14 5.27
N LYS A 654 -47.72 -16.06 4.83
CA LYS A 654 -47.81 -17.51 5.11
C LYS A 654 -46.69 -17.93 6.07
N VAL A 655 -46.97 -18.90 6.95
CA VAL A 655 -45.94 -19.48 7.84
C VAL A 655 -44.90 -20.18 6.98
N ALA A 656 -43.69 -19.63 6.96
CA ALA A 656 -42.56 -20.14 6.19
C ALA A 656 -41.65 -21.03 7.05
N ALA A 657 -41.58 -20.78 8.37
CA ALA A 657 -40.91 -21.65 9.32
C ALA A 657 -41.56 -21.54 10.71
N THR A 658 -41.44 -22.61 11.49
CA THR A 658 -41.82 -22.64 12.90
C THR A 658 -40.61 -23.04 13.75
N TYR A 659 -40.39 -22.38 14.88
CA TYR A 659 -39.31 -22.71 15.82
C TYR A 659 -39.87 -22.90 17.23
N THR A 660 -39.50 -24.00 17.89
CA THR A 660 -39.77 -24.21 19.31
C THR A 660 -38.53 -23.85 20.13
N VAL A 661 -38.66 -22.88 21.03
CA VAL A 661 -37.62 -22.43 21.97
C VAL A 661 -38.02 -22.94 23.36
N ASP A 662 -37.48 -24.09 23.75
CA ASP A 662 -37.69 -24.68 25.08
C ASP A 662 -36.64 -24.15 26.05
N LEU A 663 -37.06 -23.25 26.94
CA LEU A 663 -36.24 -22.73 28.04
C LEU A 663 -36.73 -23.26 29.40
N LYS A 664 -37.61 -24.26 29.39
CA LYS A 664 -38.15 -24.90 30.60
C LYS A 664 -37.30 -26.11 31.01
N THR A 665 -36.67 -26.78 30.05
CA THR A 665 -35.86 -27.97 30.28
C THR A 665 -34.35 -27.70 30.12
N GLY A 666 -33.54 -28.21 31.06
CA GLY A 666 -32.07 -28.16 31.00
C GLY A 666 -31.47 -26.76 30.80
N SER A 667 -30.42 -26.68 29.97
CA SER A 667 -29.74 -25.43 29.57
C SER A 667 -30.48 -24.62 28.49
N GLY A 668 -31.69 -25.02 28.12
CA GLY A 668 -32.44 -24.46 27.01
C GLY A 668 -32.07 -25.09 25.65
N LYS A 669 -33.07 -25.29 24.79
CA LYS A 669 -32.93 -25.89 23.46
C LYS A 669 -33.82 -25.17 22.45
N ILE A 670 -33.30 -24.94 21.26
CA ILE A 670 -34.06 -24.40 20.11
C ILE A 670 -34.13 -25.48 19.05
N VAL A 671 -35.35 -25.75 18.55
CA VAL A 671 -35.62 -26.75 17.53
C VAL A 671 -36.43 -26.11 16.42
N GLU A 672 -36.07 -26.37 15.17
CA GLU A 672 -36.90 -26.02 14.01
C GLU A 672 -38.05 -27.04 13.89
N GLY A 673 -39.28 -26.55 13.90
CA GLY A 673 -40.52 -27.32 13.97
C GLY A 673 -41.21 -27.28 15.35
N THR A 674 -42.41 -27.84 15.41
CA THR A 674 -43.17 -28.03 16.65
C THR A 674 -42.77 -29.34 17.33
N ILE A 675 -42.55 -29.32 18.64
CA ILE A 675 -42.24 -30.53 19.41
C ILE A 675 -43.55 -31.22 19.83
N ASN A 676 -43.81 -32.43 19.29
CA ASN A 676 -45.00 -33.21 19.62
C ASN A 676 -45.06 -33.55 21.12
N GLY A 677 -46.22 -33.29 21.75
CA GLY A 677 -46.44 -33.52 23.18
C GLY A 677 -46.03 -32.37 24.11
N VAL A 678 -45.46 -31.28 23.58
CA VAL A 678 -45.04 -30.12 24.35
C VAL A 678 -45.93 -28.91 24.02
N LYS A 679 -46.67 -28.39 25.01
CA LYS A 679 -47.55 -27.24 24.83
C LYS A 679 -46.77 -25.93 25.07
N PRO A 680 -46.62 -25.03 24.08
CA PRO A 680 -45.93 -23.76 24.28
C PRO A 680 -46.72 -22.88 25.25
N GLY A 681 -46.00 -22.20 26.16
CA GLY A 681 -46.57 -21.21 27.07
C GLY A 681 -46.97 -19.93 26.35
N CYS A 682 -46.29 -19.58 25.25
CA CYS A 682 -46.65 -18.48 24.37
C CYS A 682 -46.21 -18.77 22.92
N THR A 683 -47.09 -18.50 21.96
CA THR A 683 -46.80 -18.56 20.53
C THR A 683 -46.71 -17.14 19.97
N LEU A 684 -45.64 -16.85 19.23
CA LEU A 684 -45.36 -15.58 18.59
C LEU A 684 -45.42 -15.75 17.07
N THR A 685 -46.19 -14.93 16.37
CA THR A 685 -46.27 -14.94 14.91
C THR A 685 -45.84 -13.57 14.37
N ILE A 686 -44.84 -13.53 13.50
CA ILE A 686 -44.26 -12.28 12.97
C ILE A 686 -43.68 -12.51 11.57
N ASP A 687 -43.71 -11.49 10.70
CA ASP A 687 -43.06 -11.52 9.39
C ASP A 687 -41.53 -11.50 9.51
N ASP A 688 -40.83 -12.19 8.61
CA ASP A 688 -39.38 -12.35 8.61
C ASP A 688 -38.61 -11.01 8.63
N GLU A 689 -39.10 -10.00 7.90
CA GLU A 689 -38.50 -8.66 7.89
C GLU A 689 -38.77 -7.89 9.19
N ASP A 690 -39.99 -8.01 9.73
CA ASP A 690 -40.39 -7.35 10.97
C ASP A 690 -39.70 -7.98 12.19
N MET A 691 -39.37 -9.28 12.13
CA MET A 691 -38.58 -10.00 13.13
C MET A 691 -37.17 -9.41 13.25
N LEU A 692 -36.50 -9.19 12.12
CA LEU A 692 -35.19 -8.55 12.10
C LEU A 692 -35.26 -7.10 12.62
N ALA A 693 -36.28 -6.35 12.25
CA ALA A 693 -36.50 -5.00 12.76
C ALA A 693 -36.73 -4.99 14.28
N LEU A 694 -37.45 -5.99 14.81
CA LEU A 694 -37.74 -6.13 16.24
C LEU A 694 -36.46 -6.44 17.04
N VAL A 695 -35.63 -7.38 16.58
CA VAL A 695 -34.39 -7.77 17.28
C VAL A 695 -33.29 -6.72 17.16
N THR A 696 -33.24 -5.96 16.06
CA THR A 696 -32.29 -4.84 15.89
C THR A 696 -32.72 -3.56 16.62
N GLY A 697 -33.91 -3.55 17.25
CA GLY A 697 -34.47 -2.41 17.97
C GLY A 697 -34.98 -1.29 17.05
N LYS A 698 -35.15 -1.56 15.75
CA LYS A 698 -35.76 -0.65 14.77
C LYS A 698 -37.29 -0.68 14.82
N LEU A 699 -37.87 -1.77 15.31
CA LEU A 699 -39.30 -1.93 15.53
C LEU A 699 -39.56 -2.14 17.03
N ASP A 700 -40.33 -1.24 17.62
CA ASP A 700 -40.75 -1.34 19.01
C ASP A 700 -41.73 -2.52 19.19
N PRO A 701 -41.51 -3.46 20.13
CA PRO A 701 -42.37 -4.64 20.31
C PRO A 701 -43.82 -4.31 20.65
N GLN A 702 -44.07 -3.24 21.39
CA GLN A 702 -45.42 -2.82 21.78
C GLN A 702 -46.15 -2.23 20.56
N LYS A 703 -45.47 -1.43 19.73
CA LYS A 703 -46.00 -0.96 18.44
C LYS A 703 -46.22 -2.11 17.45
N ALA A 704 -45.31 -3.09 17.39
CA ALA A 704 -45.47 -4.27 16.54
C ALA A 704 -46.72 -5.07 16.92
N PHE A 705 -46.98 -5.23 18.22
CA PHE A 705 -48.17 -5.91 18.72
C PHE A 705 -49.46 -5.12 18.43
N MET A 706 -49.49 -3.82 18.76
CA MET A 706 -50.66 -2.97 18.53
C MET A 706 -51.01 -2.79 17.05
N SER A 707 -50.01 -2.81 16.16
CA SER A 707 -50.21 -2.75 14.70
C SER A 707 -50.57 -4.10 14.06
N GLY A 708 -50.60 -5.19 14.85
CA GLY A 708 -50.91 -6.54 14.36
C GLY A 708 -49.76 -7.23 13.61
N LYS A 709 -48.58 -6.61 13.53
CA LYS A 709 -47.36 -7.16 12.91
C LYS A 709 -46.73 -8.29 13.75
N LEU A 710 -46.86 -8.20 15.08
CA LEU A 710 -46.54 -9.27 16.02
C LEU A 710 -47.85 -9.78 16.63
N LYS A 711 -48.20 -11.04 16.42
CA LYS A 711 -49.37 -11.67 17.04
C LYS A 711 -48.91 -12.61 18.15
N LEU A 712 -49.55 -12.53 19.30
CA LEU A 712 -49.22 -13.34 20.48
C LEU A 712 -50.43 -14.17 20.87
N LYS A 713 -50.21 -15.46 21.14
CA LYS A 713 -51.23 -16.40 21.61
C LYS A 713 -50.71 -17.16 22.83
N GLY A 714 -51.53 -17.38 23.86
CA GLY A 714 -51.11 -18.01 25.12
C GLY A 714 -50.80 -16.98 26.22
N ASN A 715 -49.89 -17.30 27.15
CA ASN A 715 -49.54 -16.44 28.27
C ASN A 715 -48.56 -15.33 27.82
N ILE A 716 -49.12 -14.19 27.42
CA ILE A 716 -48.41 -13.05 26.85
C ILE A 716 -47.37 -12.47 27.83
N MET A 717 -47.57 -12.58 29.15
CA MET A 717 -46.62 -12.09 30.16
C MET A 717 -45.26 -12.80 30.08
N LEU A 718 -45.22 -14.00 29.50
CA LEU A 718 -43.95 -14.71 29.25
C LEU A 718 -43.07 -13.99 28.23
N THR A 719 -43.61 -13.13 27.36
CA THR A 719 -42.80 -12.39 26.38
C THR A 719 -41.88 -11.35 27.03
N GLN A 720 -42.24 -10.83 28.21
CA GLN A 720 -41.39 -9.91 28.98
C GLN A 720 -40.10 -10.59 29.47
N LYS A 721 -40.14 -11.91 29.67
CA LYS A 721 -39.00 -12.72 30.10
C LYS A 721 -38.01 -13.04 28.98
N LEU A 722 -38.37 -12.84 27.71
CA LEU A 722 -37.47 -13.08 26.56
C LEU A 722 -36.41 -11.98 26.37
N LYS A 723 -36.56 -10.84 27.04
CA LYS A 723 -35.68 -9.68 26.88
C LYS A 723 -34.18 -9.99 27.03
N PRO A 724 -33.71 -10.79 28.03
CA PRO A 724 -32.30 -11.14 28.15
C PRO A 724 -31.75 -11.92 26.96
N LEU A 725 -32.56 -12.80 26.36
CA LEU A 725 -32.19 -13.63 25.20
C LEU A 725 -32.21 -12.84 23.88
N LEU A 726 -32.91 -11.70 23.83
CA LEU A 726 -33.02 -10.86 22.62
C LEU A 726 -32.12 -9.60 22.65
N SER A 727 -31.34 -9.35 23.72
CA SER A 727 -30.70 -8.04 23.96
C SER A 727 -29.15 -8.00 24.05
N ALA A 728 -28.40 -9.01 23.61
CA ALA A 728 -26.92 -8.98 23.60
C ALA A 728 -26.35 -8.96 22.17
N ARG A 729 -25.45 -8.08 21.70
CA ARG A 729 -24.59 -7.03 22.29
C ARG A 729 -24.88 -5.66 21.64
N LYS A 730 -25.03 -4.60 22.43
CA LYS A 730 -24.79 -3.21 21.99
C LYS A 730 -23.71 -2.58 22.88
N PRO A 731 -22.79 -1.76 22.33
CA PRO A 731 -21.76 -1.06 23.09
C PRO A 731 -22.39 -0.06 24.07
N PRO A 732 -21.69 0.33 25.15
CA PRO A 732 -22.33 0.94 26.30
C PRO A 732 -22.73 2.39 26.01
N ALA A 733 -23.98 2.73 26.28
CA ALA A 733 -24.43 4.10 26.49
C ALA A 733 -25.52 4.16 27.58
N LYS A 734 -25.05 4.48 28.78
CA LYS A 734 -25.64 5.28 29.87
C LYS A 734 -27.15 5.25 30.09
N ALA A 735 -27.51 4.86 31.32
CA ALA A 735 -28.75 5.28 31.98
C ALA A 735 -28.80 6.81 32.11
N GLN A 736 -29.94 7.40 31.72
CA GLN A 736 -30.34 8.76 32.05
C GLN A 736 -31.40 8.70 33.16
N GLU A 737 -31.10 9.35 34.28
CA GLU A 737 -32.14 9.94 35.12
C GLU A 737 -32.71 11.18 34.43
N LYS A 738 -33.99 11.44 34.70
CA LYS A 738 -34.76 12.57 34.17
C LYS A 738 -34.15 13.90 34.64
N THR A 739 -33.47 14.58 33.72
CA THR A 739 -33.24 16.02 33.75
C THR A 739 -33.71 16.61 32.43
N ILE A 740 -34.51 17.68 32.50
CA ILE A 740 -34.85 18.55 31.37
C ILE A 740 -33.54 18.82 30.58
N PRO A 741 -33.49 18.66 29.25
CA PRO A 741 -32.23 18.81 28.51
C PRO A 741 -31.68 20.22 28.74
N ALA A 742 -30.48 20.31 29.34
CA ALA A 742 -29.80 21.57 29.59
C ALA A 742 -29.72 22.39 28.30
N LEU A 743 -30.07 23.69 28.36
CA LEU A 743 -29.95 24.58 27.22
C LEU A 743 -28.46 24.80 26.95
N LEU A 744 -28.08 24.88 25.67
CA LEU A 744 -26.68 25.06 25.26
C LEU A 744 -26.12 26.38 25.82
N CYS A 745 -26.96 27.42 25.91
CA CYS A 745 -26.62 28.72 26.48
C CYS A 745 -26.28 28.69 27.99
N ASP A 746 -26.83 27.75 28.78
CA ASP A 746 -26.68 27.77 30.25
C ASP A 746 -25.19 27.71 30.65
N LYS A 747 -24.40 26.86 29.98
CA LYS A 747 -22.95 26.72 30.24
C LYS A 747 -22.14 27.96 29.86
N ILE A 748 -22.61 28.76 28.90
CA ILE A 748 -21.93 29.98 28.44
C ILE A 748 -22.14 31.10 29.47
N PHE A 749 -23.37 31.27 29.97
CA PHE A 749 -23.67 32.25 31.01
C PHE A 749 -23.02 31.92 32.35
N GLU A 750 -22.92 30.63 32.72
CA GLU A 750 -22.17 30.19 33.91
C GLU A 750 -20.69 30.60 33.86
N LYS A 751 -20.01 30.36 32.72
CA LYS A 751 -18.62 30.79 32.50
C LYS A 751 -18.46 32.31 32.48
N LEU A 752 -19.43 33.03 31.95
CA LEU A 752 -19.41 34.50 31.95
C LEU A 752 -19.50 35.05 33.38
N GLY A 753 -20.30 34.41 34.24
CA GLY A 753 -20.37 34.72 35.66
C GLY A 753 -19.04 34.49 36.40
N GLU A 754 -18.30 33.43 36.07
CA GLU A 754 -16.94 33.19 36.60
C GLU A 754 -15.95 34.25 36.13
N LYS A 755 -15.99 34.65 34.85
CA LYS A 755 -15.11 35.69 34.30
C LYS A 755 -15.31 37.05 34.99
N LEU A 756 -16.55 37.41 35.32
CA LEU A 756 -16.84 38.65 36.06
C LEU A 756 -16.37 38.62 37.51
N LYS A 757 -16.44 37.46 38.17
CA LYS A 757 -15.87 37.31 39.52
C LYS A 757 -14.35 37.53 39.53
N ASN A 758 -13.67 37.14 38.47
CA ASN A 758 -12.22 37.26 38.35
C ASN A 758 -11.76 38.65 37.86
N ASN A 759 -12.65 39.43 37.23
CA ASN A 759 -12.38 40.77 36.68
C ASN A 759 -13.42 41.80 37.13
N PRO A 760 -13.41 42.24 38.40
CA PRO A 760 -14.47 43.10 38.98
C PRO A 760 -14.57 44.50 38.34
N ASP A 761 -13.49 45.01 37.75
CA ASP A 761 -13.45 46.34 37.13
C ASP A 761 -14.21 46.43 35.80
N LEU A 762 -14.49 45.28 35.17
CA LEU A 762 -15.18 45.18 33.88
C LEU A 762 -16.62 45.69 33.94
N ALA A 763 -17.28 45.59 35.10
CA ALA A 763 -18.62 46.11 35.31
C ALA A 763 -18.63 47.64 35.35
N THR A 764 -17.63 48.23 36.00
CA THR A 764 -17.55 49.67 36.28
C THR A 764 -17.42 50.53 35.00
N SER A 765 -16.87 49.96 33.92
CA SER A 765 -16.62 50.64 32.63
C SER A 765 -17.79 50.56 31.64
N ILE A 766 -18.65 49.53 31.72
CA ILE A 766 -19.70 49.28 30.72
C ILE A 766 -21.08 49.80 31.17
N ARG A 767 -21.37 49.76 32.48
CA ARG A 767 -22.58 50.32 33.13
C ARG A 767 -23.92 50.03 32.40
N THR A 768 -24.12 48.81 31.93
CA THR A 768 -25.28 48.42 31.09
C THR A 768 -25.88 47.10 31.59
N ILE A 769 -27.20 46.96 31.54
CA ILE A 769 -27.91 45.70 31.80
C ILE A 769 -28.35 45.06 30.49
N TYR A 770 -27.86 43.84 30.21
CA TYR A 770 -28.24 43.06 29.05
C TYR A 770 -29.14 41.88 29.44
N GLN A 771 -30.18 41.62 28.65
CA GLN A 771 -31.08 40.48 28.83
C GLN A 771 -31.12 39.61 27.57
N TRP A 772 -31.14 38.29 27.72
CA TRP A 772 -31.37 37.35 26.63
C TRP A 772 -32.61 36.51 26.91
N ASN A 773 -33.57 36.55 25.98
CA ASN A 773 -34.73 35.68 25.96
C ASN A 773 -34.47 34.55 24.95
N ILE A 774 -34.11 33.38 25.47
CA ILE A 774 -33.74 32.21 24.68
C ILE A 774 -34.99 31.45 24.26
N LEU A 775 -35.07 31.18 22.96
CA LEU A 775 -36.13 30.39 22.33
C LEU A 775 -35.62 28.95 22.06
N LYS A 776 -36.54 27.99 22.04
CA LYS A 776 -36.32 26.66 21.51
C LYS A 776 -37.54 26.24 20.71
N ASN A 777 -37.37 26.02 19.41
CA ASN A 777 -38.45 25.76 18.46
C ASN A 777 -39.53 26.85 18.47
N GLY A 778 -39.11 28.12 18.49
CA GLY A 778 -39.98 29.30 18.46
C GLY A 778 -40.69 29.64 19.77
N LYS A 779 -40.55 28.81 20.81
CA LYS A 779 -41.13 29.05 22.15
C LYS A 779 -40.07 29.56 23.11
N HIS A 780 -40.42 30.56 23.91
CA HIS A 780 -39.54 31.05 24.97
C HIS A 780 -39.32 29.97 26.03
N VAL A 781 -38.06 29.67 26.33
CA VAL A 781 -37.67 28.59 27.26
C VAL A 781 -36.77 29.06 28.40
N SER A 782 -36.11 30.22 28.28
CA SER A 782 -35.25 30.76 29.34
C SER A 782 -34.96 32.24 29.18
N THR A 783 -34.76 32.94 30.30
CA THR A 783 -34.27 34.32 30.34
C THR A 783 -32.97 34.37 31.13
N TRP A 784 -31.98 35.10 30.63
CA TRP A 784 -30.70 35.36 31.29
C TRP A 784 -30.42 36.86 31.34
N THR A 785 -29.88 37.34 32.45
CA THR A 785 -29.51 38.74 32.66
C THR A 785 -28.02 38.85 32.99
N LEU A 786 -27.35 39.80 32.34
CA LEU A 786 -26.01 40.30 32.67
C LEU A 786 -26.17 41.75 33.15
N ASP A 787 -26.04 41.96 34.45
CA ASP A 787 -26.09 43.28 35.08
C ASP A 787 -24.67 43.78 35.30
N LEU A 788 -24.19 44.66 34.43
CA LEU A 788 -22.92 45.38 34.60
C LEU A 788 -23.12 46.82 35.06
N LYS A 789 -24.37 47.21 35.34
CA LYS A 789 -24.71 48.56 35.78
C LYS A 789 -24.58 48.71 37.29
N ASN A 790 -24.93 47.65 38.02
CA ASN A 790 -24.84 47.58 39.46
C ASN A 790 -23.59 46.78 39.88
N ALA A 791 -22.75 47.35 40.75
CA ALA A 791 -21.56 46.67 41.25
C ALA A 791 -21.91 45.69 42.40
N PRO A 792 -21.24 44.53 42.51
CA PRO A 792 -20.25 43.96 41.58
C PRO A 792 -20.98 43.23 40.44
N GLY A 793 -20.67 43.55 39.18
CA GLY A 793 -21.45 43.07 38.03
C GLY A 793 -21.74 41.56 38.05
N SER A 794 -22.94 41.17 37.66
CA SER A 794 -23.48 39.83 37.90
C SER A 794 -24.17 39.22 36.69
N VAL A 795 -24.14 37.89 36.60
CA VAL A 795 -24.90 37.11 35.60
C VAL A 795 -25.81 36.14 36.32
N TYR A 796 -27.10 36.12 35.97
CA TYR A 796 -28.06 35.22 36.57
C TYR A 796 -29.24 34.92 35.65
N LYS A 797 -29.90 33.78 35.92
CA LYS A 797 -31.10 33.35 35.21
C LYS A 797 -32.32 34.09 35.75
N GLY A 798 -33.16 34.62 34.86
CA GLY A 798 -34.32 35.46 35.17
C GLY A 798 -34.20 36.88 34.63
N THR A 799 -35.26 37.67 34.80
CA THR A 799 -35.31 39.09 34.41
C THR A 799 -34.50 39.95 35.39
N PRO A 800 -34.03 41.13 34.96
CA PRO A 800 -33.29 42.04 35.82
C PRO A 800 -34.00 42.35 37.14
N LYS A 801 -33.26 42.27 38.25
CA LYS A 801 -33.80 42.42 39.62
C LYS A 801 -33.98 43.88 40.07
N HIS A 802 -33.18 44.80 39.53
CA HIS A 802 -33.07 46.16 40.07
C HIS A 802 -33.47 47.26 39.08
N ASP A 803 -33.11 47.14 37.81
CA ASP A 803 -33.39 48.11 36.74
C ASP A 803 -33.89 47.41 35.47
N LYS A 804 -34.62 48.10 34.59
CA LYS A 804 -35.01 47.53 33.28
C LYS A 804 -33.78 47.26 32.39
N PRO A 805 -33.80 46.21 31.53
CA PRO A 805 -32.68 45.92 30.66
C PRO A 805 -32.50 47.05 29.64
N ASP A 806 -31.27 47.54 29.51
CA ASP A 806 -30.92 48.55 28.50
C ASP A 806 -30.96 47.95 27.09
N CYS A 807 -30.64 46.66 26.95
CA CYS A 807 -30.69 45.94 25.68
C CYS A 807 -31.12 44.48 25.88
N THR A 808 -32.11 44.03 25.11
CA THR A 808 -32.65 42.66 25.16
C THR A 808 -32.50 41.95 23.83
N PHE A 809 -31.94 40.74 23.84
CA PHE A 809 -31.77 39.88 22.69
C PHE A 809 -32.77 38.73 22.73
N ILE A 810 -33.38 38.39 21.59
CA ILE A 810 -34.31 37.27 21.44
C ILE A 810 -33.85 36.42 20.27
N LEU A 811 -33.52 35.15 20.53
CA LEU A 811 -32.99 34.22 19.54
C LEU A 811 -33.08 32.75 20.01
N GLU A 812 -32.98 31.81 19.08
CA GLU A 812 -32.91 30.37 19.38
C GLU A 812 -31.62 29.99 20.12
N ASP A 813 -31.70 29.03 21.06
CA ASP A 813 -30.58 28.51 21.86
C ASP A 813 -29.38 28.08 21.00
N GLU A 814 -29.66 27.45 19.86
CA GLU A 814 -28.64 27.01 18.92
C GLU A 814 -27.98 28.19 18.18
N LEU A 815 -28.75 29.24 17.86
CA LEU A 815 -28.23 30.45 17.22
C LEU A 815 -27.39 31.28 18.20
N PHE A 816 -27.82 31.37 19.46
CA PHE A 816 -27.03 32.02 20.51
C PHE A 816 -25.65 31.37 20.64
N THR A 817 -25.60 30.04 20.69
CA THR A 817 -24.33 29.30 20.80
C THR A 817 -23.42 29.57 19.60
N LYS A 818 -23.97 29.54 18.38
CA LYS A 818 -23.22 29.83 17.14
C LYS A 818 -22.72 31.27 17.04
N ILE A 819 -23.47 32.23 17.58
CA ILE A 819 -23.02 33.63 17.63
C ILE A 819 -21.86 33.77 18.64
N MET A 820 -22.00 33.15 19.82
CA MET A 820 -20.99 33.25 20.88
C MET A 820 -19.69 32.51 20.56
N ASP A 821 -19.70 31.49 19.70
CA ASP A 821 -18.50 30.77 19.22
C ASP A 821 -17.96 31.30 17.88
N GLY A 822 -18.57 32.37 17.34
CA GLY A 822 -18.14 33.04 16.11
C GLY A 822 -18.52 32.33 14.81
N SER A 823 -19.20 31.17 14.88
CA SER A 823 -19.62 30.42 13.68
C SER A 823 -20.87 30.99 12.99
N ALA A 824 -21.60 31.90 13.64
CA ALA A 824 -22.67 32.68 13.05
C ALA A 824 -22.44 34.18 13.24
N ASP A 825 -22.58 34.92 12.14
CA ASP A 825 -22.49 36.38 12.13
C ASP A 825 -23.73 37.00 12.78
N PRO A 826 -23.58 37.75 13.91
CA PRO A 826 -24.71 38.35 14.62
C PRO A 826 -25.42 39.44 13.83
N GLN A 827 -24.71 40.16 12.94
CA GLN A 827 -25.28 41.20 12.10
C GLN A 827 -26.16 40.60 10.99
N LYS A 828 -25.73 39.49 10.37
CA LYS A 828 -26.56 38.71 9.44
C LYS A 828 -27.74 38.04 10.14
N ALA A 829 -27.55 37.53 11.35
CA ALA A 829 -28.63 36.97 12.14
C ALA A 829 -29.71 38.03 12.49
N PHE A 830 -29.28 39.26 12.79
CA PHE A 830 -30.19 40.39 13.03
C PHE A 830 -30.91 40.83 11.74
N MET A 831 -30.17 41.03 10.65
CA MET A 831 -30.72 41.42 9.33
C MET A 831 -31.73 40.40 8.78
N SER A 832 -31.55 39.12 9.08
CA SER A 832 -32.48 38.05 8.68
C SER A 832 -33.66 37.85 9.63
N GLY A 833 -33.75 38.62 10.72
CA GLY A 833 -34.82 38.55 11.71
C GLY A 833 -34.74 37.35 12.66
N LYS A 834 -33.69 36.54 12.57
CA LYS A 834 -33.45 35.37 13.42
C LYS A 834 -32.88 35.72 14.80
N LEU A 835 -32.20 36.86 14.90
CA LEU A 835 -31.89 37.55 16.15
C LEU A 835 -32.72 38.84 16.18
N LYS A 836 -33.47 39.06 17.26
CA LYS A 836 -34.15 40.34 17.52
C LYS A 836 -33.46 41.04 18.68
N ILE A 837 -33.23 42.34 18.52
CA ILE A 837 -32.66 43.20 19.56
C ILE A 837 -33.69 44.29 19.84
N THR A 838 -34.05 44.47 21.11
CA THR A 838 -34.98 45.52 21.57
C THR A 838 -34.33 46.32 22.69
N GLY A 839 -34.52 47.64 22.71
CA GLY A 839 -33.83 48.56 23.62
C GLY A 839 -32.71 49.33 22.90
N ASN A 840 -31.67 49.73 23.63
CA ASN A 840 -30.55 50.50 23.10
C ASN A 840 -29.59 49.61 22.28
N VAL A 841 -29.79 49.61 20.96
CA VAL A 841 -29.01 48.80 20.00
C VAL A 841 -27.53 49.22 19.96
N LEU A 842 -27.18 50.49 20.22
CA LEU A 842 -25.77 50.90 20.30
C LEU A 842 -25.07 50.28 21.52
N ALA A 843 -25.81 49.99 22.59
CA ALA A 843 -25.26 49.28 23.74
C ALA A 843 -24.87 47.83 23.41
N SER A 844 -25.47 47.18 22.39
CA SER A 844 -25.08 45.82 22.00
C SER A 844 -23.68 45.74 21.39
N GLN A 845 -23.16 46.84 20.84
CA GLN A 845 -21.82 46.90 20.25
C GLN A 845 -20.72 46.91 21.33
N LYS A 846 -21.04 47.35 22.55
CA LYS A 846 -20.10 47.37 23.69
C LYS A 846 -19.82 45.97 24.26
N LEU A 847 -20.62 44.97 23.90
CA LEU A 847 -20.40 43.58 24.33
C LEU A 847 -19.08 43.01 23.80
N GLN A 848 -18.59 43.47 22.63
CA GLN A 848 -17.33 43.00 22.05
C GLN A 848 -16.12 43.27 22.97
N ALA A 849 -16.13 44.39 23.70
CA ALA A 849 -15.09 44.73 24.67
C ALA A 849 -15.04 43.80 25.90
N ILE A 850 -16.11 43.02 26.17
CA ILE A 850 -16.10 41.99 27.23
C ILE A 850 -15.36 40.73 26.75
N TRP A 851 -15.27 40.54 25.43
CA TRP A 851 -14.73 39.35 24.80
C TRP A 851 -13.30 39.51 24.25
N GLU A 852 -12.82 40.73 24.02
CA GLU A 852 -11.45 41.03 23.54
C GLU A 852 -10.57 41.64 24.66
N ASN A 853 -9.31 41.19 24.80
CA ASN A 853 -8.38 41.67 25.84
C ASN A 853 -7.42 42.75 25.26
N PRO A 854 -7.27 43.92 25.89
CA PRO A 854 -6.55 45.07 25.30
C PRO A 854 -5.17 45.31 25.95
N GLU A 855 -4.22 44.38 25.86
CA GLU A 855 -2.87 44.62 26.42
C GLU A 855 -1.67 44.38 25.51
N ASP A 856 -1.83 44.20 24.19
CA ASP A 856 -0.65 44.18 23.31
C ASP A 856 -0.91 44.89 21.98
N GLU A 857 -0.72 46.22 21.98
CA GLU A 857 -0.16 47.08 20.90
C GLU A 857 -0.38 48.59 21.22
N PRO A 858 0.26 49.60 20.58
CA PRO A 858 1.28 49.60 19.50
C PRO A 858 2.39 50.70 19.61
N GLU A 859 3.39 50.70 18.71
CA GLU A 859 3.84 51.98 18.10
C GLU A 859 4.22 51.85 16.62
N LYS A 860 3.79 52.85 15.86
CA LYS A 860 3.59 52.91 14.40
C LYS A 860 4.83 53.40 13.65
N MET A 861 4.94 53.06 12.36
CA MET A 861 5.05 54.09 11.32
C MET A 861 4.46 53.60 9.99
N SER A 862 3.59 54.44 9.43
CA SER A 862 2.77 54.20 8.25
C SER A 862 3.51 54.43 6.94
N PHE A 863 3.15 53.65 5.91
CA PHE A 863 2.73 54.22 4.62
C PHE A 863 1.52 53.41 4.13
N ALA A 864 0.43 54.11 3.82
CA ALA A 864 -0.82 53.50 3.39
C ALA A 864 -0.64 52.71 2.08
N PRO A 865 -1.18 51.47 1.97
CA PRO A 865 -1.47 50.87 0.68
C PRO A 865 -2.97 50.90 0.39
N ALA A 866 -3.26 51.03 -0.90
CA ALA A 866 -4.59 50.95 -1.47
C ALA A 866 -5.28 49.62 -1.14
N LYS A 867 -6.61 49.67 -1.00
CA LYS A 867 -7.51 48.53 -0.81
C LYS A 867 -7.25 47.40 -1.82
N GLU A 868 -6.91 46.21 -1.33
CA GLU A 868 -7.22 44.94 -1.98
C GLU A 868 -7.79 43.96 -0.94
N GLU A 869 -9.00 43.47 -1.20
CA GLU A 869 -9.68 42.44 -0.42
C GLU A 869 -8.93 41.11 -0.55
N LEU A 870 -8.68 40.42 0.57
CA LEU A 870 -8.09 39.07 0.57
C LEU A 870 -9.11 38.06 -0.01
N GLN A 871 -9.01 37.75 -1.30
CA GLN A 871 -9.70 36.62 -1.93
C GLN A 871 -9.13 35.28 -1.45
N ALA A 872 -9.98 34.27 -1.29
CA ALA A 872 -9.58 32.92 -0.90
C ALA A 872 -8.55 32.33 -1.91
N ALA A 873 -7.43 31.81 -1.41
CA ALA A 873 -6.36 31.26 -2.24
C ALA A 873 -6.82 30.04 -3.05
N MET A 874 -6.61 30.05 -4.37
CA MET A 874 -6.93 28.95 -5.27
C MET A 874 -5.75 27.98 -5.39
N LYS A 875 -6.00 26.69 -5.67
CA LYS A 875 -4.95 25.68 -5.78
C LYS A 875 -4.00 25.95 -6.96
N SER A 876 -4.52 26.52 -8.05
CA SER A 876 -3.74 26.88 -9.23
C SER A 876 -2.83 28.09 -9.02
N ASP A 877 -3.10 28.94 -8.02
CA ASP A 877 -2.27 30.11 -7.71
C ASP A 877 -0.81 29.71 -7.42
N PHE A 878 -0.64 28.60 -6.69
CA PHE A 878 0.68 28.02 -6.40
C PHE A 878 1.44 27.58 -7.65
N VAL A 879 0.74 27.07 -8.67
CA VAL A 879 1.36 26.62 -9.93
C VAL A 879 1.88 27.82 -10.71
N PHE A 880 1.13 28.91 -10.74
CA PHE A 880 1.55 30.15 -11.41
C PHE A 880 2.73 30.82 -10.69
N GLU A 881 2.79 30.76 -9.37
CA GLU A 881 3.92 31.28 -8.58
C GLU A 881 5.23 30.50 -8.84
N ILE A 882 5.19 29.17 -8.83
CA ILE A 882 6.36 28.33 -9.17
C ILE A 882 6.83 28.62 -10.58
N PHE A 883 5.88 28.79 -11.50
CA PHE A 883 6.21 29.10 -12.87
C PHE A 883 6.84 30.50 -13.00
N ALA A 884 6.41 31.47 -12.19
CA ALA A 884 7.03 32.79 -12.10
C ALA A 884 8.47 32.73 -11.57
N GLU A 885 8.70 31.97 -10.50
CA GLU A 885 10.02 31.75 -9.91
C GLU A 885 10.98 31.13 -10.94
N ARG A 886 10.53 30.07 -11.62
CA ARG A 886 11.34 29.36 -12.60
C ARG A 886 11.67 30.20 -13.84
N LEU A 887 10.72 31.03 -14.27
CA LEU A 887 10.94 31.98 -15.35
C LEU A 887 11.95 33.07 -14.95
N GLY A 888 11.98 33.46 -13.67
CA GLY A 888 12.99 34.36 -13.11
C GLY A 888 14.39 33.76 -13.09
N GLU A 889 14.52 32.47 -12.77
CA GLU A 889 15.80 31.75 -12.81
C GLU A 889 16.31 31.51 -14.25
N GLU A 890 15.41 31.30 -15.21
CA GLU A 890 15.73 30.95 -16.60
C GLU A 890 15.03 31.86 -17.63
N PRO A 891 15.42 33.15 -17.69
CA PRO A 891 14.76 34.13 -18.55
C PRO A 891 14.86 33.82 -20.05
N GLU A 892 15.80 32.96 -20.45
CA GLU A 892 15.96 32.49 -21.84
C GLU A 892 14.78 31.62 -22.32
N LEU A 893 14.02 31.00 -21.41
CA LEU A 893 12.83 30.21 -21.75
C LEU A 893 11.71 31.07 -22.36
N ALA A 894 11.53 32.29 -21.85
CA ALA A 894 10.55 33.23 -22.39
C ALA A 894 10.82 33.58 -23.86
N LYS A 895 12.09 33.84 -24.20
CA LYS A 895 12.53 34.30 -25.52
C LYS A 895 12.19 33.33 -26.67
N LYS A 896 12.04 32.04 -26.37
CA LYS A 896 11.71 31.01 -27.37
C LYS A 896 10.22 30.98 -27.77
N ILE A 897 9.34 31.46 -26.88
CA ILE A 897 7.89 31.24 -27.03
C ILE A 897 7.21 32.48 -27.59
N LYS A 898 7.50 33.67 -27.05
CA LYS A 898 6.98 34.96 -27.50
C LYS A 898 5.44 35.05 -27.57
N VAL A 899 4.75 34.57 -26.54
CA VAL A 899 3.27 34.51 -26.45
C VAL A 899 2.79 35.08 -25.12
N VAL A 900 1.65 35.77 -25.12
CA VAL A 900 0.92 36.18 -23.92
C VAL A 900 -0.29 35.25 -23.72
N TYR A 901 -0.28 34.45 -22.64
CA TYR A 901 -1.40 33.61 -22.23
C TYR A 901 -2.17 34.30 -21.11
N HIS A 902 -3.49 34.32 -21.21
CA HIS A 902 -4.38 34.79 -20.15
C HIS A 902 -5.24 33.62 -19.65
N TRP A 903 -5.35 33.45 -18.34
CA TRP A 903 -6.06 32.35 -17.71
C TRP A 903 -7.21 32.90 -16.89
N ASN A 904 -8.41 32.38 -17.15
CA ASN A 904 -9.55 32.54 -16.25
C ASN A 904 -9.73 31.21 -15.50
N VAL A 905 -9.45 31.21 -14.20
CA VAL A 905 -9.60 30.02 -13.38
C VAL A 905 -10.99 30.02 -12.75
N LEU A 906 -11.69 28.90 -12.90
CA LEU A 906 -13.03 28.71 -12.37
C LEU A 906 -12.98 27.97 -11.02
N GLN A 907 -13.89 28.31 -10.13
CA GLN A 907 -14.23 27.51 -8.97
C GLN A 907 -15.73 27.26 -9.00
N SER A 908 -16.13 26.00 -9.15
CA SER A 908 -17.54 25.61 -9.27
C SER A 908 -18.27 26.35 -10.39
N GLY A 909 -17.62 26.47 -11.56
CA GLY A 909 -18.18 27.09 -12.76
C GLY A 909 -18.18 28.61 -12.80
N LYS A 910 -17.73 29.29 -11.73
CA LYS A 910 -17.62 30.76 -11.67
C LYS A 910 -16.16 31.19 -11.72
N LYS A 911 -15.85 32.24 -12.48
CA LYS A 911 -14.50 32.83 -12.52
C LYS A 911 -14.14 33.31 -11.11
N ALA A 912 -13.11 32.69 -10.54
CA ALA A 912 -12.66 32.92 -9.18
C ALA A 912 -11.29 33.61 -9.14
N SER A 913 -10.41 33.36 -10.12
CA SER A 913 -9.17 34.13 -10.30
C SER A 913 -8.81 34.32 -11.78
N GLU A 914 -7.87 35.21 -12.04
CA GLU A 914 -7.24 35.34 -13.35
C GLU A 914 -5.75 35.64 -13.28
N TRP A 915 -5.03 35.10 -14.26
CA TRP A 915 -3.58 35.16 -14.34
C TRP A 915 -3.12 35.48 -15.76
N THR A 916 -2.04 36.24 -15.87
CA THR A 916 -1.37 36.48 -17.15
C THR A 916 0.04 35.90 -17.10
N VAL A 917 0.38 35.14 -18.14
CA VAL A 917 1.73 34.66 -18.43
C VAL A 917 2.20 35.38 -19.70
N ASP A 918 2.97 36.44 -19.53
CA ASP A 918 3.57 37.19 -20.63
C ASP A 918 4.98 36.68 -20.92
N LEU A 919 5.12 35.87 -21.97
CA LEU A 919 6.42 35.41 -22.47
C LEU A 919 6.89 36.19 -23.70
N LYS A 920 6.22 37.30 -24.02
CA LYS A 920 6.47 38.11 -25.22
C LYS A 920 7.37 39.29 -24.92
N SER A 921 7.31 39.83 -23.71
CA SER A 921 8.12 40.97 -23.27
C SER A 921 9.34 40.55 -22.42
N GLY A 922 10.51 41.14 -22.69
CA GLY A 922 11.70 41.04 -21.84
C GLY A 922 12.14 39.60 -21.49
N SER A 923 12.35 39.34 -20.20
CA SER A 923 12.66 38.03 -19.59
C SER A 923 11.43 37.14 -19.38
N GLY A 924 10.25 37.60 -19.79
CA GLY A 924 8.96 37.02 -19.42
C GLY A 924 8.53 37.40 -17.99
N SER A 925 7.22 37.44 -17.76
CA SER A 925 6.63 37.74 -16.45
C SER A 925 5.29 37.04 -16.26
N ILE A 926 4.98 36.69 -15.02
CA ILE A 926 3.72 36.06 -14.62
C ILE A 926 3.14 36.86 -13.46
N TYR A 927 1.87 37.22 -13.55
CA TYR A 927 1.21 38.03 -12.53
C TYR A 927 -0.30 37.78 -12.51
N ARG A 928 -0.92 38.05 -11.35
CA ARG A 928 -2.38 38.07 -11.22
C ARG A 928 -2.98 39.24 -11.99
N GLY A 929 -4.16 39.01 -12.56
CA GLY A 929 -4.89 40.01 -13.32
C GLY A 929 -4.77 39.85 -14.84
N PRO A 930 -5.51 40.67 -15.60
CA PRO A 930 -5.49 40.67 -17.05
C PRO A 930 -4.15 41.22 -17.60
N PRO A 931 -3.85 40.99 -18.89
CA PRO A 931 -2.59 41.48 -19.49
C PRO A 931 -2.43 43.00 -19.34
N LYS A 932 -1.28 43.43 -18.79
CA LYS A 932 -0.95 44.85 -18.55
C LYS A 932 -0.78 45.65 -19.84
N THR A 933 -0.35 45.00 -20.92
CA THR A 933 -0.15 45.64 -22.24
C THR A 933 -0.62 44.72 -23.37
N GLY A 934 -1.44 45.26 -24.29
CA GLY A 934 -1.96 44.52 -25.44
C GLY A 934 -3.09 43.52 -25.11
N LYS A 935 -3.49 42.71 -26.11
CA LYS A 935 -4.44 41.58 -25.93
C LYS A 935 -3.66 40.28 -25.78
N ALA A 936 -4.17 39.35 -24.97
CA ALA A 936 -3.64 37.99 -24.91
C ALA A 936 -3.73 37.31 -26.28
N ASP A 937 -2.68 36.59 -26.67
CA ASP A 937 -2.65 35.80 -27.90
C ASP A 937 -3.55 34.54 -27.75
N VAL A 938 -3.68 34.04 -26.51
CA VAL A 938 -4.60 32.96 -26.12
C VAL A 938 -5.18 33.21 -24.73
N THR A 939 -6.49 33.07 -24.60
CA THR A 939 -7.19 32.98 -23.31
C THR A 939 -7.63 31.53 -23.03
N LEU A 940 -7.26 31.02 -21.87
CA LEU A 940 -7.57 29.67 -21.37
C LEU A 940 -8.58 29.79 -20.23
N THR A 941 -9.57 28.91 -20.18
CA THR A 941 -10.59 28.92 -19.10
C THR A 941 -10.90 27.50 -18.66
N MET A 942 -10.67 27.21 -17.38
CA MET A 942 -10.84 25.86 -16.81
C MET A 942 -11.01 25.92 -15.29
N GLU A 943 -11.52 24.85 -14.70
CA GLU A 943 -11.62 24.70 -13.23
C GLU A 943 -10.22 24.64 -12.59
N ASP A 944 -10.13 25.12 -11.36
CA ASP A 944 -8.91 25.22 -10.55
C ASP A 944 -8.11 23.91 -10.50
N GLU A 945 -8.80 22.77 -10.36
CA GLU A 945 -8.18 21.45 -10.29
C GLU A 945 -7.63 20.99 -11.66
N ASP A 946 -8.26 21.43 -12.75
CA ASP A 946 -7.89 21.05 -14.10
C ASP A 946 -6.64 21.80 -14.58
N VAL A 947 -6.42 23.03 -14.08
CA VAL A 947 -5.16 23.77 -14.29
C VAL A 947 -3.98 22.95 -13.78
N ILE A 948 -4.10 22.41 -12.56
CA ILE A 948 -3.04 21.61 -11.93
C ILE A 948 -2.80 20.32 -12.70
N LEU A 949 -3.86 19.57 -13.01
CA LEU A 949 -3.71 18.29 -13.73
C LEU A 949 -3.08 18.50 -15.10
N MET A 950 -3.43 19.59 -15.78
CA MET A 950 -2.85 19.93 -17.08
C MET A 950 -1.38 20.31 -16.95
N MET A 951 -1.05 21.15 -15.96
CA MET A 951 0.31 21.47 -15.57
C MET A 951 1.02 20.31 -14.84
N LEU A 952 0.49 19.10 -14.74
CA LEU A 952 1.27 17.94 -14.29
C LEU A 952 1.50 16.94 -15.43
N GLY A 953 1.06 17.28 -16.65
CA GLY A 953 1.01 16.36 -17.78
C GLY A 953 -0.01 15.22 -17.59
N LYS A 954 -0.79 15.23 -16.50
CA LYS A 954 -1.82 14.21 -16.18
C LYS A 954 -3.11 14.44 -16.95
N LEU A 955 -3.38 15.68 -17.36
CA LEU A 955 -4.48 16.04 -18.22
C LEU A 955 -3.92 16.63 -19.52
N ASN A 956 -4.08 15.88 -20.61
CA ASN A 956 -3.65 16.34 -21.92
C ASN A 956 -4.50 17.58 -22.36
N PRO A 957 -3.90 18.71 -22.79
CA PRO A 957 -4.63 19.92 -23.16
C PRO A 957 -5.65 19.73 -24.29
N GLN A 958 -5.33 18.91 -25.31
CA GLN A 958 -6.25 18.61 -26.40
C GLN A 958 -7.46 17.81 -25.89
N ARG A 959 -7.24 16.82 -25.01
CA ARG A 959 -8.32 16.07 -24.35
C ARG A 959 -9.18 16.95 -23.46
N ALA A 960 -8.58 17.86 -22.69
CA ALA A 960 -9.31 18.83 -21.86
C ALA A 960 -10.21 19.74 -22.71
N PHE A 961 -9.71 20.18 -23.87
CA PHE A 961 -10.48 20.98 -24.81
C PHE A 961 -11.64 20.19 -25.43
N MET A 962 -11.38 18.98 -25.94
CA MET A 962 -12.42 18.12 -26.55
C MET A 962 -13.51 17.71 -25.55
N THR A 963 -13.19 17.59 -24.26
CA THR A 963 -14.15 17.22 -23.20
C THR A 963 -14.85 18.44 -22.58
N GLY A 964 -14.59 19.65 -23.08
CA GLY A 964 -15.20 20.90 -22.57
C GLY A 964 -14.65 21.38 -21.22
N ARG A 965 -13.66 20.68 -20.65
CA ARG A 965 -12.97 21.03 -19.40
C ARG A 965 -12.01 22.21 -19.55
N LEU A 966 -11.49 22.42 -20.76
CA LEU A 966 -10.73 23.59 -21.14
C LEU A 966 -11.46 24.34 -22.26
N LYS A 967 -11.73 25.62 -22.07
CA LYS A 967 -12.20 26.52 -23.12
C LYS A 967 -11.04 27.41 -23.56
N ILE A 968 -10.84 27.52 -24.87
CA ILE A 968 -9.74 28.28 -25.46
C ILE A 968 -10.35 29.37 -26.37
N LYS A 969 -9.88 30.60 -26.23
CA LYS A 969 -10.21 31.72 -27.11
C LYS A 969 -8.91 32.34 -27.63
N GLY A 970 -8.68 32.33 -28.94
CA GLY A 970 -7.42 32.75 -29.57
C GLY A 970 -6.77 31.63 -30.38
N ASN A 971 -5.46 31.71 -30.64
CA ASN A 971 -4.77 30.73 -31.48
C ASN A 971 -4.48 29.43 -30.71
N ILE A 972 -5.30 28.40 -30.95
CA ILE A 972 -5.21 27.10 -30.28
C ILE A 972 -3.84 26.42 -30.44
N MET A 973 -3.12 26.63 -31.54
CA MET A 973 -1.81 26.02 -31.78
C MET A 973 -0.75 26.53 -30.80
N LEU A 974 -0.92 27.73 -30.23
CA LEU A 974 0.01 28.26 -29.23
C LEU A 974 -0.08 27.51 -27.89
N THR A 975 -1.19 26.81 -27.61
CA THR A 975 -1.28 25.94 -26.41
C THR A 975 -0.31 24.75 -26.46
N GLN A 976 0.11 24.31 -27.65
CA GLN A 976 1.14 23.27 -27.80
C GLN A 976 2.51 23.78 -27.36
N LYS A 977 2.83 25.06 -27.60
CA LYS A 977 4.09 25.69 -27.15
C LYS A 977 4.15 25.80 -25.63
N LEU A 978 3.03 26.13 -24.98
CA LEU A 978 2.90 26.15 -23.53
C LEU A 978 3.14 24.75 -22.93
N ASN A 979 2.56 23.71 -23.55
CA ASN A 979 2.79 22.33 -23.13
C ASN A 979 4.25 21.88 -23.36
N GLN A 980 4.87 22.28 -24.47
CA GLN A 980 6.28 21.98 -24.74
C GLN A 980 7.20 22.62 -23.69
N LEU A 981 6.98 23.89 -23.36
CA LEU A 981 7.69 24.57 -22.27
C LEU A 981 7.54 23.81 -20.96
N TRP A 982 6.32 23.36 -20.67
CA TRP A 982 6.03 22.59 -19.47
C TRP A 982 6.82 21.28 -19.41
N GLN A 983 6.90 20.56 -20.54
CA GLN A 983 7.69 19.35 -20.64
C GLN A 983 9.20 19.61 -20.54
N GLU A 984 9.70 20.74 -21.04
CA GLU A 984 11.10 21.16 -20.86
C GLU A 984 11.43 21.46 -19.39
N ILE A 985 10.53 22.15 -18.67
CA ILE A 985 10.67 22.42 -17.23
C ILE A 985 10.67 21.10 -16.44
N LEU A 986 9.75 20.17 -16.72
CA LEU A 986 9.68 18.86 -16.08
C LEU A 986 10.93 18.00 -16.38
N LYS A 987 11.42 17.99 -17.62
CA LYS A 987 12.60 17.20 -18.03
C LYS A 987 13.91 17.74 -17.47
N SER A 988 13.98 19.02 -17.11
CA SER A 988 15.19 19.64 -16.57
C SER A 988 15.62 19.04 -15.22
N GLY A 989 14.73 18.30 -14.53
CA GLY A 989 14.99 17.73 -13.21
C GLY A 989 15.05 18.77 -12.08
N ARG A 990 14.85 20.05 -12.40
CA ARG A 990 14.97 21.19 -11.46
C ARG A 990 13.64 21.60 -10.82
N ALA A 991 12.52 20.95 -11.18
CA ALA A 991 11.20 21.18 -10.58
C ALA A 991 10.85 20.06 -9.58
N VAL A 992 11.67 19.92 -8.55
CA VAL A 992 11.61 18.84 -7.55
C VAL A 992 10.34 18.93 -6.68
N GLU A 993 9.73 20.11 -6.62
CA GLU A 993 8.50 20.43 -5.89
C GLU A 993 7.24 19.77 -6.47
N LEU A 994 7.19 19.52 -7.78
CA LEU A 994 5.96 19.11 -8.48
C LEU A 994 5.44 17.70 -8.12
N PRO A 995 6.28 16.67 -7.96
CA PRO A 995 5.85 15.37 -7.44
C PRO A 995 5.30 15.44 -6.01
N ILE A 996 5.89 16.27 -5.16
CA ILE A 996 5.46 16.48 -3.77
C ILE A 996 4.11 17.22 -3.75
N LEU A 997 3.93 18.25 -4.59
CA LEU A 997 2.65 18.94 -4.76
C LEU A 997 1.55 17.99 -5.25
N SER A 998 1.85 17.08 -6.18
CA SER A 998 0.90 16.05 -6.59
C SER A 998 0.49 15.10 -5.46
N ALA A 999 1.36 14.88 -4.46
CA ALA A 999 1.07 14.03 -3.30
C ALA A 999 0.29 14.80 -2.20
N ILE A 1000 0.56 16.09 -2.05
CA ILE A 1000 -0.11 17.02 -1.12
C ILE A 1000 -1.55 17.29 -1.58
N LEU A 1001 -1.78 17.48 -2.88
CA LEU A 1001 -3.06 17.97 -3.41
C LEU A 1001 -4.21 16.92 -3.39
N GLY A 1002 -3.88 15.62 -3.33
CA GLY A 1002 -4.83 14.51 -3.07
C GLY A 1002 -6.16 14.54 -3.86
N ASP A 1003 -7.17 13.81 -3.37
CA ASP A 1003 -8.54 13.77 -3.93
C ASP A 1003 -9.53 14.71 -3.18
N LYS A 1004 -9.05 15.48 -2.19
CA LYS A 1004 -9.90 16.35 -1.34
C LYS A 1004 -9.48 17.82 -1.42
N PRO A 1005 -10.43 18.77 -1.50
CA PRO A 1005 -10.11 20.20 -1.52
C PRO A 1005 -9.43 20.65 -0.21
N PHE A 1006 -8.60 21.69 -0.30
CA PHE A 1006 -8.11 22.37 0.89
C PHE A 1006 -9.29 23.03 1.62
N ASP A 1007 -9.29 22.98 2.93
CA ASP A 1007 -10.18 23.76 3.77
C ASP A 1007 -9.60 25.19 3.88
N PRO A 1008 -10.23 26.20 3.25
CA PRO A 1008 -9.75 27.57 3.28
C PRO A 1008 -9.77 28.18 4.70
N LEU A 1009 -10.40 27.50 5.66
CA LEU A 1009 -10.46 27.91 7.06
C LEU A 1009 -9.29 27.36 7.89
N LEU A 1010 -8.42 26.53 7.34
CA LEU A 1010 -7.25 25.95 8.01
C LEU A 1010 -5.96 26.59 7.50
N ARG A 1011 -5.27 27.34 8.36
CA ARG A 1011 -3.98 27.97 8.01
C ARG A 1011 -2.88 26.94 7.81
N SER A 1012 -2.98 25.79 8.50
CA SER A 1012 -2.03 24.69 8.42
C SER A 1012 -1.92 24.09 7.02
N GLU A 1013 -2.99 24.10 6.22
CA GLU A 1013 -2.99 23.43 4.92
C GLU A 1013 -2.08 24.11 3.92
N THR A 1014 -2.04 25.44 3.89
CA THR A 1014 -1.04 26.21 3.13
C THR A 1014 0.36 26.04 3.71
N CYS A 1015 0.49 25.90 5.03
CA CYS A 1015 1.79 25.73 5.69
C CYS A 1015 2.42 24.34 5.40
N PHE A 1016 1.62 23.29 5.20
CA PHE A 1016 2.14 22.00 4.75
C PHE A 1016 2.72 22.05 3.33
N VAL A 1017 2.18 22.92 2.46
CA VAL A 1017 2.77 23.17 1.13
C VAL A 1017 4.16 23.78 1.28
N GLU A 1018 4.29 24.80 2.13
CA GLU A 1018 5.57 25.47 2.41
C GLU A 1018 6.58 24.51 3.05
N LEU A 1019 6.14 23.66 3.97
CA LEU A 1019 6.94 22.60 4.55
C LEU A 1019 7.46 21.62 3.47
N GLY A 1020 6.59 21.21 2.53
CA GLY A 1020 6.95 20.36 1.40
C GLY A 1020 8.02 20.99 0.50
N LYS A 1021 7.90 22.29 0.19
CA LYS A 1021 8.90 23.04 -0.61
C LYS A 1021 10.26 23.10 0.07
N ARG A 1022 10.30 23.33 1.38
CA ARG A 1022 11.58 23.39 2.13
C ARG A 1022 12.27 22.04 2.19
N ILE A 1023 11.50 20.96 2.34
CA ILE A 1023 12.03 19.59 2.34
C ILE A 1023 12.58 19.19 0.97
N SER A 1024 11.89 19.54 -0.12
CA SER A 1024 12.36 19.24 -1.48
C SER A 1024 13.67 19.94 -1.84
N ARG A 1025 13.91 21.11 -1.24
CA ARG A 1025 15.13 21.91 -1.42
C ARG A 1025 16.30 21.45 -0.53
N GLN A 1026 16.06 20.51 0.38
CA GLN A 1026 17.05 19.94 1.31
C GLN A 1026 17.00 18.40 1.25
N PRO A 1027 17.42 17.77 0.12
CA PRO A 1027 17.36 16.32 -0.04
C PRO A 1027 18.18 15.55 1.01
N ASP A 1028 19.16 16.21 1.64
CA ASP A 1028 19.95 15.69 2.75
C ASP A 1028 19.14 15.49 4.05
N LEU A 1029 17.99 16.16 4.22
CA LEU A 1029 17.06 15.93 5.34
C LEU A 1029 16.57 14.49 5.41
N VAL A 1030 16.32 13.85 4.25
CA VAL A 1030 15.86 12.46 4.15
C VAL A 1030 16.89 11.55 4.83
N THR A 1031 18.15 11.68 4.46
CA THR A 1031 19.26 10.91 5.05
C THR A 1031 19.56 11.29 6.50
N LYS A 1032 19.37 12.56 6.89
CA LYS A 1032 19.67 13.06 8.25
C LYS A 1032 18.63 12.64 9.30
N LEU A 1033 17.36 12.54 8.93
CA LEU A 1033 16.26 12.29 9.88
C LEU A 1033 15.72 10.86 9.82
N ASN A 1034 15.74 10.20 8.65
CA ASN A 1034 15.35 8.80 8.45
C ASN A 1034 14.09 8.37 9.26
N THR A 1035 13.05 9.20 9.20
CA THR A 1035 11.89 9.13 10.12
C THR A 1035 10.59 9.38 9.36
N VAL A 1036 9.50 8.77 9.83
CA VAL A 1036 8.15 9.08 9.34
C VAL A 1036 7.42 9.90 10.41
N PHE A 1037 7.07 11.14 10.08
CA PHE A 1037 6.28 12.02 10.93
C PHE A 1037 4.81 11.92 10.53
N GLU A 1038 3.95 11.78 11.54
CA GLU A 1038 2.51 11.93 11.41
C GLU A 1038 2.08 13.23 12.07
N TRP A 1039 1.22 13.98 11.41
CA TRP A 1039 0.64 15.21 11.92
C TRP A 1039 -0.89 15.09 11.98
N ASN A 1040 -1.44 15.29 13.17
CA ASN A 1040 -2.86 15.35 13.46
C ASN A 1040 -3.21 16.80 13.78
N VAL A 1041 -3.61 17.58 12.78
CA VAL A 1041 -3.98 18.98 13.02
C VAL A 1041 -5.35 19.04 13.65
N THR A 1042 -5.47 19.75 14.76
CA THR A 1042 -6.73 20.02 15.45
C THR A 1042 -7.15 21.47 15.26
N LYS A 1043 -8.45 21.72 15.35
CA LYS A 1043 -9.02 23.05 15.54
C LYS A 1043 -10.03 22.95 16.67
N ASN A 1044 -9.80 23.69 17.75
CA ASN A 1044 -10.59 23.60 18.98
C ASN A 1044 -10.64 22.16 19.58
N GLY A 1045 -9.50 21.48 19.58
CA GLY A 1045 -9.33 20.13 20.14
C GLY A 1045 -9.96 18.99 19.32
N LYS A 1046 -10.56 19.30 18.16
CA LYS A 1046 -11.07 18.30 17.21
C LYS A 1046 -10.12 18.17 16.04
N LYS A 1047 -9.74 16.94 15.68
CA LYS A 1047 -8.90 16.64 14.51
C LYS A 1047 -9.62 17.09 13.23
N GLN A 1048 -8.98 17.98 12.47
CA GLN A 1048 -9.48 18.54 11.21
C GLN A 1048 -8.76 17.95 10.01
N SER A 1049 -7.43 17.82 10.09
CA SER A 1049 -6.62 17.29 9.01
C SER A 1049 -5.54 16.32 9.51
N HIS A 1050 -5.04 15.49 8.60
CA HIS A 1050 -4.09 14.43 8.89
C HIS A 1050 -3.06 14.37 7.78
N TRP A 1051 -1.78 14.34 8.15
CA TRP A 1051 -0.66 14.41 7.21
C TRP A 1051 0.43 13.43 7.60
N ILE A 1052 1.12 12.90 6.60
CA ILE A 1052 2.27 12.02 6.77
C ILE A 1052 3.43 12.61 5.99
N LEU A 1053 4.56 12.79 6.65
CA LEU A 1053 5.85 13.11 6.07
C LEU A 1053 6.78 11.91 6.19
N ASP A 1054 7.03 11.23 5.08
CA ASP A 1054 7.94 10.10 4.98
C ASP A 1054 9.34 10.56 4.55
N LEU A 1055 10.27 10.60 5.49
CA LEU A 1055 11.70 10.85 5.24
C LEU A 1055 12.53 9.54 5.30
N LYS A 1056 11.90 8.36 5.23
CA LYS A 1056 12.61 7.06 5.14
C LYS A 1056 12.85 6.61 3.70
N THR A 1057 11.98 7.01 2.78
CA THR A 1057 12.14 6.70 1.35
C THR A 1057 12.97 7.79 0.66
N ASP A 1058 13.79 7.42 -0.34
CA ASP A 1058 14.79 8.27 -1.04
C ASP A 1058 14.27 9.58 -1.65
N LYS A 1059 12.96 9.87 -1.57
CA LYS A 1059 12.32 11.03 -2.19
C LYS A 1059 11.63 12.01 -1.24
N GLY A 1060 11.59 11.77 0.08
CA GLY A 1060 10.97 12.69 1.05
C GLY A 1060 9.51 13.03 0.70
N MET A 1061 8.55 12.14 1.00
CA MET A 1061 7.17 12.29 0.54
C MET A 1061 6.26 12.87 1.63
N LEU A 1062 5.66 14.04 1.37
CA LEU A 1062 4.58 14.62 2.19
C LEU A 1062 3.23 14.35 1.54
N CYS A 1063 2.29 13.72 2.26
CA CYS A 1063 0.95 13.43 1.76
C CYS A 1063 -0.15 13.66 2.81
N ARG A 1064 -1.35 13.98 2.34
CA ARG A 1064 -2.56 14.14 3.17
C ARG A 1064 -3.28 12.79 3.34
N GLY A 1065 -3.62 12.43 4.57
CA GLY A 1065 -4.30 11.17 4.92
C GLY A 1065 -3.38 10.09 5.49
N PRO A 1066 -3.91 8.86 5.74
CA PRO A 1066 -3.15 7.78 6.33
C PRO A 1066 -2.01 7.31 5.41
N ALA A 1067 -0.93 6.81 6.02
CA ALA A 1067 0.23 6.34 5.30
C ALA A 1067 -0.17 5.21 4.32
N LYS A 1068 0.28 5.31 3.06
CA LYS A 1068 0.12 4.21 2.09
C LYS A 1068 1.10 3.07 2.46
N ASN A 1069 0.71 1.82 2.20
CA ASN A 1069 1.57 0.62 2.33
C ASN A 1069 2.01 0.23 3.76
N ASP A 1070 1.14 0.33 4.78
CA ASP A 1070 1.43 -0.10 6.16
C ASP A 1070 2.66 0.57 6.84
N LEU A 1071 3.11 1.71 6.32
CA LEU A 1071 4.15 2.54 6.93
C LEU A 1071 3.71 3.00 8.33
N LYS A 1072 4.36 2.50 9.38
CA LYS A 1072 4.10 2.92 10.77
C LYS A 1072 4.79 4.26 11.07
N PRO A 1073 4.05 5.32 11.45
CA PRO A 1073 4.65 6.57 11.91
C PRO A 1073 5.60 6.32 13.07
N THR A 1074 6.79 6.91 13.03
CA THR A 1074 7.77 6.82 14.11
C THR A 1074 7.56 7.94 15.14
N ILE A 1075 6.97 9.05 14.71
CA ILE A 1075 6.59 10.19 15.54
C ILE A 1075 5.19 10.64 15.13
N SER A 1076 4.30 10.86 16.09
CA SER A 1076 2.98 11.45 15.89
C SER A 1076 2.87 12.78 16.64
N ILE A 1077 2.46 13.83 15.94
CA ILE A 1077 2.34 15.19 16.44
C ILE A 1077 0.89 15.61 16.31
N THR A 1078 0.20 15.85 17.41
CA THR A 1078 -1.11 16.49 17.43
C THR A 1078 -0.92 17.95 17.79
N VAL A 1079 -1.41 18.86 16.97
CA VAL A 1079 -1.14 20.30 17.11
C VAL A 1079 -2.33 21.12 16.61
N GLU A 1080 -2.64 22.23 17.28
CA GLU A 1080 -3.67 23.16 16.82
C GLU A 1080 -3.27 23.86 15.52
N ASP A 1081 -4.25 24.13 14.65
CA ASP A 1081 -4.08 24.72 13.31
C ASP A 1081 -3.25 26.01 13.34
N ASP A 1082 -3.58 26.94 14.23
CA ASP A 1082 -2.87 28.20 14.38
C ASP A 1082 -1.46 28.00 14.94
N VAL A 1083 -1.30 27.08 15.90
CA VAL A 1083 0.01 26.77 16.49
C VAL A 1083 0.94 26.16 15.44
N PHE A 1084 0.44 25.23 14.62
CA PHE A 1084 1.22 24.66 13.52
C PHE A 1084 1.58 25.73 12.48
N ALA A 1085 0.62 26.58 12.10
CA ALA A 1085 0.87 27.64 11.12
C ALA A 1085 1.93 28.63 11.63
N ASP A 1086 1.80 29.11 12.86
CA ASP A 1086 2.75 30.03 13.47
C ASP A 1086 4.11 29.36 13.69
N TRP A 1087 4.14 28.05 13.91
CA TRP A 1087 5.37 27.27 14.02
C TRP A 1087 6.14 27.19 12.70
N ILE A 1088 5.48 26.81 11.60
CA ILE A 1088 6.12 26.70 10.28
C ILE A 1088 6.55 28.07 9.73
N LEU A 1089 5.81 29.11 10.08
CA LEU A 1089 6.11 30.50 9.75
C LEU A 1089 7.13 31.16 10.70
N PHE A 1090 7.71 30.41 11.63
CA PHE A 1090 8.71 30.88 12.60
C PHE A 1090 8.26 32.04 13.50
N LYS A 1091 6.96 32.21 13.72
CA LYS A 1091 6.41 33.21 14.65
C LYS A 1091 6.54 32.78 16.12
N ILE A 1092 6.65 31.48 16.35
CA ILE A 1092 6.87 30.87 17.67
C ILE A 1092 8.01 29.85 17.60
N SER A 1093 8.77 29.70 18.69
CA SER A 1093 9.91 28.79 18.75
C SER A 1093 9.47 27.33 18.92
N SER A 1094 10.35 26.39 18.56
CA SER A 1094 10.12 24.96 18.83
C SER A 1094 9.89 24.70 20.31
N ASP A 1095 10.61 25.37 21.21
CA ASP A 1095 10.40 25.21 22.66
C ASP A 1095 9.02 25.70 23.11
N GLN A 1096 8.51 26.78 22.52
CA GLN A 1096 7.14 27.28 22.77
C GLN A 1096 6.07 26.29 22.28
N VAL A 1097 6.32 25.62 21.15
CA VAL A 1097 5.39 24.60 20.63
C VAL A 1097 5.45 23.31 21.43
N LEU A 1098 6.64 22.88 21.83
CA LEU A 1098 6.88 21.69 22.66
C LEU A 1098 6.33 21.87 24.08
N SER A 1099 6.28 23.09 24.59
CA SER A 1099 5.70 23.43 25.91
C SER A 1099 4.22 23.81 25.87
N SER A 1100 3.61 23.91 24.67
CA SER A 1100 2.20 24.23 24.52
C SER A 1100 1.30 23.11 25.05
N LYS A 1101 0.29 23.47 25.84
CA LYS A 1101 -0.73 22.52 26.34
C LYS A 1101 -1.62 21.94 25.23
N THR A 1102 -1.62 22.54 24.04
CA THR A 1102 -2.41 22.10 22.89
C THR A 1102 -1.63 21.25 21.90
N THR A 1103 -0.32 21.07 22.12
CA THR A 1103 0.54 20.21 21.30
C THR A 1103 0.82 18.91 22.06
N LYS A 1104 0.61 17.76 21.41
CA LYS A 1104 0.94 16.44 21.95
C LYS A 1104 1.88 15.73 20.99
N ILE A 1105 3.01 15.24 21.49
CA ILE A 1105 3.99 14.49 20.68
C ILE A 1105 4.14 13.10 21.26
N GLU A 1106 3.99 12.09 20.42
CA GLU A 1106 4.18 10.69 20.73
C GLU A 1106 5.34 10.16 19.88
N GLY A 1107 6.46 9.78 20.51
CA GLY A 1107 7.70 9.40 19.83
C GLY A 1107 8.90 10.24 20.29
N ASN A 1108 10.00 10.21 19.53
CA ASN A 1108 11.22 10.93 19.91
C ASN A 1108 11.12 12.44 19.62
N SER A 1109 10.83 13.24 20.64
CA SER A 1109 10.69 14.70 20.55
C SER A 1109 11.95 15.42 20.05
N SER A 1110 13.16 14.85 20.23
CA SER A 1110 14.40 15.47 19.73
C SER A 1110 14.46 15.53 18.20
N LEU A 1111 13.84 14.56 17.52
CA LEU A 1111 13.76 14.54 16.06
C LEU A 1111 12.80 15.59 15.51
N VAL A 1112 11.79 15.98 16.29
CA VAL A 1112 10.89 17.10 15.95
C VAL A 1112 11.67 18.41 15.98
N SER A 1113 12.48 18.65 17.02
CA SER A 1113 13.37 19.82 17.07
C SER A 1113 14.39 19.82 15.92
N LYS A 1114 15.06 18.68 15.67
CA LYS A 1114 16.04 18.54 14.58
C LYS A 1114 15.43 18.79 13.20
N LEU A 1115 14.21 18.31 12.93
CA LEU A 1115 13.50 18.60 11.67
C LEU A 1115 13.42 20.11 11.44
N LEU A 1116 13.09 20.87 12.48
CA LEU A 1116 12.81 22.29 12.37
C LEU A 1116 14.05 23.16 12.41
N ASP A 1117 15.07 22.76 13.17
CA ASP A 1117 16.37 23.45 13.17
C ASP A 1117 17.06 23.38 11.80
N ASN A 1118 16.83 22.31 11.03
CA ASN A 1118 17.30 22.22 9.65
C ASN A 1118 16.41 23.02 8.67
N LEU A 1119 15.13 23.21 8.99
CA LEU A 1119 14.21 24.02 8.18
C LEU A 1119 14.39 25.55 8.41
N LYS A 1120 15.07 25.98 9.49
CA LYS A 1120 15.35 27.40 9.84
C LYS A 1120 16.35 28.12 8.92
N VAL A 1121 16.97 27.43 7.95
CA VAL A 1121 17.83 28.10 6.97
C VAL A 1121 16.96 29.07 6.15
N PRO A 1122 17.23 30.38 6.14
CA PRO A 1122 16.47 31.30 5.32
C PRO A 1122 16.61 30.85 3.87
N SER A 1123 15.51 30.56 3.20
CA SER A 1123 15.54 30.75 1.75
C SER A 1123 15.91 32.22 1.55
N LYS A 1124 17.04 32.49 0.89
CA LYS A 1124 17.24 33.80 0.26
C LYS A 1124 16.22 33.88 -0.88
N LEU A 1125 14.97 34.18 -0.55
CA LEU A 1125 13.84 34.41 -1.43
C LEU A 1125 12.84 35.28 -0.67
#